data_AF-A0A8T2QEA6-F1
#
_entry.id   AF-A0A8T2QEA6-F1
#
_cell.length_a   1.000
_cell.length_b   1.000
_cell.length_c   1.000
_cell.angle_alpha   90.00
_cell.angle_beta   90.00
_cell.angle_gamma   90.00
#
_symmetry.space_group_name_H-M   'P 1'
#
loop_
_entity.id
_entity.type
_entity.pdbx_description
1 polymer ?
#
loop_
_entity_poly.entity_id
_entity_poly.type
_entity_poly.pdbx_seq_one_letter_code
_entity_poly.pdbx_strand_id
1 'polypeptide(L)'
;MIHELFQVALRDRVTSRLVLEQEAESLVHHHIDSLFACGGNEKDALIKLRESIPTILNWLDSFFHASSSAIPKVDFGRKEGHLSVSVTEVVDIEEMIYSPKFGLKGMIDASLLVKLDSLSLGCREQVLPLEFKTGKLTTGQAALEHRAQVILYTLLMSDRYMESIDSGLLYYLHTNQTQGVSMQRADVLGLVMRRNEHAKNLLAASSAQQLPPMLQSLHLCQRCWHVDACSIYHKAQEGGTSDSSGLGELFNQLTDHLHSSHIDFIKFWDQLIDLEAQDLQASQREIWRLPAKEREKSGHCLSRMRLNLELAESDKDQKDFGRFIYHFSRDKLHFTPAKRNSQDYDGTALHKQIFTGGEHVLLSTESGNVAVAAGSICDIKKDTVSIKLSHPLRLPQKIGVSNEEVLCNETWRIDKDETASFLASMRFNLLNLFLKGGHEQGRRLIVDLEPPRFDSGGLFSQDPAAMYVRSATNLNEDQRRAIFKILSSQDYTLVLGMPGTGKTSTIVHAVNALLTRGASILLTSYTNSAVDNILLRLKEEGVDFVRLGRENAVHSDLKDHMVDDLRTVQDLEARMNTVNVIAVTCLGVSHPLLINRKFDICIVDEAGQITLPVCLGALRFADKFVLVGDHYQLPPLVRNVEARDRGLAVSLFRRLSEAHPQSIAALQCQYRMSAGIMKLCNTLIYGNRLRCGSHNVANGQLIYNTCISDVRPSWLQKVLDPLNSAVFVNTDMLNALEVSSRSTTYNMTEATIVVMILKQLKQLGVDLKDIGIISPYNYQVQRIRHLLCADELAVLEIHTIDRFQGRDKECVLVSFVKSSTRSRGSSTLLADWHRINVAITRAKKKLILIGSRKALSSTPVLKLLISQVDEMRGCIDIPNNSNILSSGLRICGPEA
;
A
#
# COMPACT_ATOMS: atom_id res chain seq x y z
N MET A 1 -7.85 17.61 16.76
CA MET A 1 -8.97 17.89 17.69
C MET A 1 -9.32 19.38 17.83
N ILE A 2 -8.58 20.23 18.58
CA ILE A 2 -8.97 21.66 18.73
C ILE A 2 -8.96 22.39 17.37
N HIS A 3 -7.95 22.13 16.54
CA HIS A 3 -7.90 22.60 15.14
C HIS A 3 -9.15 22.18 14.36
N GLU A 4 -9.49 20.89 14.34
CA GLU A 4 -10.69 20.37 13.67
C GLU A 4 -11.99 21.01 14.20
N LEU A 5 -12.11 21.22 15.52
CA LEU A 5 -13.27 21.88 16.11
C LEU A 5 -13.40 23.33 15.61
N PHE A 6 -12.30 24.07 15.53
CA PHE A 6 -12.27 25.43 14.98
C PHE A 6 -12.63 25.45 13.49
N GLN A 7 -12.16 24.47 12.72
CA GLN A 7 -12.46 24.33 11.30
C GLN A 7 -13.95 24.03 11.03
N VAL A 8 -14.56 23.14 11.82
CA VAL A 8 -16.01 22.90 11.77
C VAL A 8 -16.77 24.19 12.08
N ALA A 9 -16.36 24.89 13.14
CA ALA A 9 -16.98 26.15 13.55
C ALA A 9 -16.92 27.22 12.43
N LEU A 10 -15.77 27.34 11.75
CA LEU A 10 -15.58 28.22 10.59
C LEU A 10 -16.46 27.82 9.41
N ARG A 11 -16.38 26.54 8.99
CA ARG A 11 -17.07 26.04 7.80
C ARG A 11 -18.58 26.20 7.89
N ASP A 12 -19.14 25.81 9.03
CA ASP A 12 -20.59 25.76 9.22
C ASP A 12 -21.12 27.08 9.83
N ARG A 13 -20.24 28.08 10.02
CA ARG A 13 -20.52 29.38 10.64
C ARG A 13 -21.33 29.25 11.93
N VAL A 14 -20.87 28.34 12.80
CA VAL A 14 -21.61 27.96 14.00
C VAL A 14 -21.61 29.09 15.01
N THR A 15 -22.79 29.56 15.39
CA THR A 15 -22.99 30.58 16.43
C THR A 15 -23.46 29.98 17.76
N SER A 16 -23.82 28.69 17.76
CA SER A 16 -24.36 28.01 18.93
C SER A 16 -23.30 27.19 19.66
N ARG A 17 -23.14 27.47 20.96
CA ARG A 17 -22.31 26.68 21.87
C ARG A 17 -22.74 25.21 21.92
N LEU A 18 -24.04 24.93 21.92
CA LEU A 18 -24.56 23.57 22.02
C LEU A 18 -24.12 22.71 20.81
N VAL A 19 -24.11 23.30 19.61
CA VAL A 19 -23.68 22.61 18.40
C VAL A 19 -22.20 22.25 18.50
N LEU A 20 -21.33 23.20 18.87
CA LEU A 20 -19.89 22.91 19.03
C LEU A 20 -19.60 21.91 20.17
N GLU A 21 -20.42 21.87 21.22
CA GLU A 21 -20.28 20.86 22.27
C GLU A 21 -20.62 19.45 21.74
N GLN A 22 -21.63 19.31 20.90
CA GLN A 22 -21.96 18.04 20.22
C GLN A 22 -20.87 17.62 19.23
N GLU A 23 -20.35 18.58 18.46
CA GLU A 23 -19.22 18.35 17.54
C GLU A 23 -17.96 17.91 18.30
N ALA A 24 -17.68 18.50 19.47
CA ALA A 24 -16.55 18.12 20.31
C ALA A 24 -16.68 16.66 20.82
N GLU A 25 -17.88 16.23 21.21
CA GLU A 25 -18.14 14.84 21.62
C GLU A 25 -17.88 13.87 20.47
N SER A 26 -18.39 14.18 19.27
CA SER A 26 -18.12 13.37 18.08
C SER A 26 -16.62 13.29 17.78
N LEU A 27 -15.88 14.41 17.81
CA LEU A 27 -14.44 14.42 17.56
C LEU A 27 -13.67 13.55 18.56
N VAL A 28 -14.06 13.55 19.84
CA VAL A 28 -13.46 12.67 20.86
C VAL A 28 -13.64 11.19 20.50
N HIS A 29 -14.83 10.80 20.07
CA HIS A 29 -15.08 9.42 19.65
C HIS A 29 -14.25 9.02 18.42
N HIS A 30 -13.99 9.94 17.47
CA HIS A 30 -13.20 9.64 16.28
C HIS A 30 -11.69 9.49 16.55
N HIS A 31 -11.18 10.14 17.58
CA HIS A 31 -9.75 10.13 17.93
C HIS A 31 -9.41 9.21 19.11
N ILE A 32 -10.29 8.26 19.39
CA ILE A 32 -10.19 7.43 20.59
C ILE A 32 -8.94 6.54 20.61
N ASP A 33 -8.54 6.00 19.46
CA ASP A 33 -7.31 5.21 19.32
C ASP A 33 -6.06 6.04 19.64
N SER A 34 -6.07 7.32 19.25
CA SER A 34 -4.99 8.25 19.56
C SER A 34 -4.96 8.62 21.04
N LEU A 35 -6.13 8.77 21.67
CA LEU A 35 -6.24 8.97 23.11
C LEU A 35 -5.68 7.76 23.86
N PHE A 36 -6.06 6.55 23.48
CA PHE A 36 -5.50 5.31 24.01
C PHE A 36 -3.97 5.27 23.89
N ALA A 37 -3.43 5.55 22.69
CA ALA A 37 -2.00 5.47 22.45
C ALA A 37 -1.17 6.46 23.27
N CYS A 38 -1.73 7.63 23.60
CA CYS A 38 -1.07 8.63 24.42
C CYS A 38 -1.38 8.50 25.93
N GLY A 39 -2.15 7.48 26.35
CA GLY A 39 -2.58 7.30 27.74
C GLY A 39 -3.54 8.39 28.24
N GLY A 40 -4.24 9.05 27.32
CA GLY A 40 -5.28 10.03 27.62
C GLY A 40 -6.66 9.40 27.82
N ASN A 41 -7.62 10.21 28.26
CA ASN A 41 -9.03 9.83 28.34
C ASN A 41 -9.94 10.88 27.71
N GLU A 42 -11.15 10.45 27.38
CA GLU A 42 -12.20 11.18 26.67
C GLU A 42 -12.70 12.35 27.49
N LYS A 43 -12.84 12.15 28.81
CA LYS A 43 -13.34 13.18 29.72
C LYS A 43 -12.41 14.39 29.75
N ASP A 44 -11.11 14.17 29.91
CA ASP A 44 -10.10 15.23 29.93
C ASP A 44 -9.95 15.89 28.56
N ALA A 45 -10.03 15.12 27.48
CA ALA A 45 -10.04 15.67 26.12
C ALA A 45 -11.26 16.57 25.87
N LEU A 46 -12.44 16.11 26.28
CA LEU A 46 -13.69 16.84 26.15
C LEU A 46 -13.73 18.11 27.01
N ILE A 47 -13.20 18.06 28.24
CA ILE A 47 -13.04 19.25 29.09
C ILE A 47 -12.21 20.31 28.36
N LYS A 48 -11.04 19.94 27.84
CA LYS A 48 -10.16 20.86 27.10
C LYS A 48 -10.82 21.44 25.85
N LEU A 49 -11.58 20.63 25.11
CA LEU A 49 -12.33 21.11 23.93
C LEU A 49 -13.42 22.09 24.36
N ARG A 50 -14.21 21.77 25.38
CA ARG A 50 -15.27 22.65 25.90
C ARG A 50 -14.73 23.96 26.45
N GLU A 51 -13.55 23.95 27.07
CA GLU A 51 -12.86 25.17 27.54
C GLU A 51 -12.46 26.10 26.39
N SER A 52 -12.19 25.56 25.19
CA SER A 52 -11.86 26.36 24.00
C SER A 52 -13.07 26.96 23.27
N ILE A 53 -14.26 26.35 23.39
CA ILE A 53 -15.46 26.74 22.63
C ILE A 53 -15.82 28.23 22.80
N PRO A 54 -15.84 28.81 24.02
CA PRO A 54 -16.18 30.22 24.19
C PRO A 54 -15.23 31.14 23.42
N THR A 55 -13.94 30.82 23.40
CA THR A 55 -12.92 31.61 22.69
C THR A 55 -13.11 31.51 21.18
N ILE A 56 -13.43 30.32 20.66
CA ILE A 56 -13.74 30.09 19.24
C ILE A 56 -14.97 30.90 18.81
N LEU A 57 -16.07 30.82 19.57
CA LEU A 57 -17.30 31.56 19.27
C LEU A 57 -17.10 33.07 19.30
N ASN A 58 -16.40 33.58 20.33
CA ASN A 58 -16.08 34.99 20.44
C ASN A 58 -15.28 35.50 19.23
N TRP A 59 -14.35 34.69 18.71
CA TRP A 59 -13.60 35.03 17.51
C TRP A 59 -14.53 35.07 16.28
N LEU A 60 -15.38 34.07 16.09
CA LEU A 60 -16.33 34.03 14.98
C LEU A 60 -17.27 35.23 14.98
N ASP A 61 -17.88 35.55 16.13
CA ASP A 61 -18.77 36.70 16.29
C ASP A 61 -18.06 38.01 15.98
N SER A 62 -16.82 38.16 16.46
CA SER A 62 -16.01 39.37 16.26
C SER A 62 -15.65 39.58 14.80
N PHE A 63 -15.33 38.53 14.04
CA PHE A 63 -14.83 38.67 12.68
C PHE A 63 -15.92 38.52 11.59
N PHE A 64 -17.00 37.78 11.82
CA PHE A 64 -18.11 37.62 10.85
C PHE A 64 -19.31 38.52 11.12
N HIS A 65 -19.60 38.87 12.38
CA HIS A 65 -20.87 39.46 12.79
C HIS A 65 -20.75 40.83 13.48
N ALA A 66 -19.56 41.42 13.50
CA ALA A 66 -19.35 42.73 14.10
C ALA A 66 -20.19 43.82 13.41
N SER A 67 -20.96 44.57 14.21
CA SER A 67 -21.55 45.84 13.80
C SER A 67 -20.45 46.85 13.44
N SER A 68 -20.75 47.84 12.59
CA SER A 68 -19.76 48.79 12.03
C SER A 68 -18.87 49.52 13.06
N SER A 69 -19.28 49.66 14.32
CA SER A 69 -18.50 50.27 15.41
C SER A 69 -17.66 49.27 16.24
N ALA A 70 -17.81 47.96 16.01
CA ALA A 70 -17.19 46.87 16.79
C ALA A 70 -16.23 46.00 15.96
N ILE A 71 -15.89 46.41 14.73
CA ILE A 71 -15.01 45.64 13.84
C ILE A 71 -13.60 45.54 14.47
N PRO A 72 -13.02 44.34 14.57
CA PRO A 72 -11.68 44.14 15.13
C PRO A 72 -10.61 44.94 14.39
N LYS A 73 -9.78 45.66 15.16
CA LYS A 73 -8.56 46.29 14.63
C LYS A 73 -7.37 45.35 14.80
N VAL A 74 -6.82 44.87 13.71
CA VAL A 74 -5.68 43.94 13.68
C VAL A 74 -4.43 44.70 13.24
N ASP A 75 -3.33 44.53 13.96
CA ASP A 75 -2.04 45.13 13.61
C ASP A 75 -1.31 44.29 12.56
N PHE A 76 -1.06 44.88 11.40
CA PHE A 76 -0.28 44.33 10.28
C PHE A 76 1.19 44.80 10.32
N GLY A 77 1.58 45.50 11.39
CA GLY A 77 2.92 45.99 11.62
C GLY A 77 3.17 47.37 10.99
N ARG A 78 4.44 47.77 10.93
CA ARG A 78 4.83 49.19 10.71
C ARG A 78 4.37 49.81 9.39
N LYS A 79 4.14 49.02 8.33
CA LYS A 79 3.79 49.54 7.00
C LYS A 79 2.29 49.80 6.85
N GLU A 80 1.47 48.83 7.24
CA GLU A 80 0.02 48.89 7.05
C GLU A 80 -0.70 49.35 8.33
N GLY A 81 -0.07 49.24 9.49
CA GLY A 81 -0.62 49.65 10.77
C GLY A 81 -1.82 48.79 11.20
N HIS A 82 -2.75 49.41 11.91
CA HIS A 82 -3.98 48.75 12.36
C HIS A 82 -5.06 48.86 11.28
N LEU A 83 -5.54 47.73 10.80
CA LEU A 83 -6.64 47.62 9.83
C LEU A 83 -7.89 47.08 10.50
N SER A 84 -9.06 47.56 10.10
CA SER A 84 -10.33 46.95 10.50
C SER A 84 -10.58 45.73 9.63
N VAL A 85 -10.79 44.57 10.25
CA VAL A 85 -10.83 43.27 9.57
C VAL A 85 -12.18 42.61 9.78
N SER A 86 -12.90 42.30 8.69
CA SER A 86 -14.12 41.50 8.72
C SER A 86 -14.06 40.38 7.69
N VAL A 87 -14.42 39.15 8.09
CA VAL A 87 -14.45 37.98 7.23
C VAL A 87 -15.81 37.89 6.55
N THR A 88 -15.81 37.92 5.21
CA THR A 88 -17.02 37.83 4.39
C THR A 88 -17.38 36.36 4.14
N GLU A 89 -16.37 35.54 3.82
CA GLU A 89 -16.56 34.15 3.40
C GLU A 89 -15.40 33.24 3.80
N VAL A 90 -15.70 31.97 4.08
CA VAL A 90 -14.72 30.88 4.16
C VAL A 90 -14.61 30.24 2.78
N VAL A 91 -13.52 30.56 2.08
CA VAL A 91 -13.24 30.06 0.73
C VAL A 91 -12.93 28.57 0.78
N ASP A 92 -12.05 28.17 1.69
CA ASP A 92 -11.66 26.77 1.86
C ASP A 92 -11.13 26.49 3.28
N ILE A 93 -11.10 25.21 3.67
CA ILE A 93 -10.56 24.71 4.94
C ILE A 93 -9.57 23.60 4.60
N GLU A 94 -8.40 23.62 5.24
CA GLU A 94 -7.32 22.66 4.99
C GLU A 94 -6.91 22.65 3.49
N GLU A 95 -6.80 23.86 2.90
CA GLU A 95 -6.51 24.03 1.48
C GLU A 95 -5.09 23.51 1.16
N MET A 96 -5.03 22.41 0.42
CA MET A 96 -3.78 21.85 -0.08
C MET A 96 -3.31 22.64 -1.30
N ILE A 97 -2.10 23.20 -1.25
CA ILE A 97 -1.50 23.92 -2.38
C ILE A 97 -0.09 23.41 -2.64
N TYR A 98 0.16 23.02 -3.90
CA TYR A 98 1.49 22.72 -4.40
C TYR A 98 1.88 23.83 -5.39
N SER A 99 2.99 24.51 -5.14
CA SER A 99 3.54 25.52 -6.04
C SER A 99 4.86 25.03 -6.65
N PRO A 100 4.84 24.56 -7.91
CA PRO A 100 6.06 24.27 -8.66
C PRO A 100 6.92 25.52 -8.88
N LYS A 101 6.29 26.70 -8.99
CA LYS A 101 6.96 27.99 -9.17
C LYS A 101 7.90 28.30 -8.01
N PHE A 102 7.44 28.09 -6.78
CA PHE A 102 8.23 28.34 -5.57
C PHE A 102 8.88 27.09 -4.99
N GLY A 103 8.64 25.89 -5.54
CA GLY A 103 9.13 24.64 -4.98
C GLY A 103 8.63 24.42 -3.54
N LEU A 104 7.40 24.82 -3.27
CA LEU A 104 6.75 24.76 -1.96
C LEU A 104 5.48 23.92 -2.06
N LYS A 105 5.11 23.31 -0.93
CA LYS A 105 3.79 22.75 -0.71
C LYS A 105 3.34 23.07 0.70
N GLY A 106 2.04 23.22 0.91
CA GLY A 106 1.47 23.52 2.21
C GLY A 106 0.02 23.12 2.29
N MET A 107 -0.47 23.13 3.52
CA MET A 107 -1.86 22.88 3.90
C MET A 107 -2.26 24.05 4.77
N ILE A 108 -3.15 24.89 4.26
CA ILE A 108 -3.54 26.14 4.91
C ILE A 108 -4.76 25.85 5.78
N ASP A 109 -4.70 26.18 7.07
CA ASP A 109 -5.79 25.87 8.01
C ASP A 109 -7.15 26.40 7.51
N ALA A 110 -7.19 27.66 7.06
CA ALA A 110 -8.34 28.24 6.38
C ALA A 110 -7.95 29.32 5.36
N SER A 111 -8.66 29.34 4.23
CA SER A 111 -8.59 30.40 3.22
C SER A 111 -9.84 31.26 3.34
N LEU A 112 -9.67 32.56 3.63
CA LEU A 112 -10.77 33.46 3.97
C LEU A 112 -10.87 34.62 3.00
N LEU A 113 -12.08 34.96 2.55
CA LEU A 113 -12.35 36.23 1.88
C LEU A 113 -12.56 37.30 2.95
N VAL A 114 -11.68 38.29 2.97
CA VAL A 114 -11.59 39.27 4.05
C VAL A 114 -11.70 40.67 3.48
N LYS A 115 -12.58 41.47 4.08
CA LYS A 115 -12.67 42.91 3.86
C LYS A 115 -11.77 43.63 4.87
N LEU A 116 -10.78 44.33 4.33
CA LEU A 116 -9.81 45.14 5.07
C LEU A 116 -10.15 46.61 4.86
N ASP A 117 -10.38 47.35 5.94
CA ASP A 117 -10.67 48.78 5.89
C ASP A 117 -9.65 49.60 6.68
N SER A 118 -9.19 50.69 6.06
CA SER A 118 -8.26 51.65 6.62
C SER A 118 -8.73 53.07 6.36
N LEU A 119 -8.62 53.91 7.39
CA LEU A 119 -8.89 55.36 7.28
C LEU A 119 -8.00 56.06 6.24
N SER A 120 -6.84 55.47 5.87
CA SER A 120 -5.87 56.07 4.94
C SER A 120 -5.75 55.36 3.59
N LEU A 121 -6.04 54.06 3.51
CA LEU A 121 -5.82 53.22 2.30
C LEU A 121 -7.12 52.81 1.60
N GLY A 122 -8.29 53.15 2.18
CA GLY A 122 -9.59 52.72 1.67
C GLY A 122 -9.91 51.27 2.01
N CYS A 123 -11.03 50.80 1.47
CA CYS A 123 -11.52 49.44 1.71
C CYS A 123 -11.15 48.51 0.54
N ARG A 124 -10.50 47.38 0.85
CA ARG A 124 -10.20 46.31 -0.11
C ARG A 124 -10.77 44.99 0.38
N GLU A 125 -11.21 44.13 -0.53
CA GLU A 125 -11.61 42.76 -0.23
C GLU A 125 -10.66 41.80 -0.95
N GLN A 126 -10.11 40.84 -0.21
CA GLN A 126 -9.07 39.95 -0.71
C GLN A 126 -9.09 38.60 0.02
N VAL A 127 -8.68 37.54 -0.68
CA VAL A 127 -8.48 36.23 -0.06
C VAL A 127 -7.16 36.22 0.74
N LEU A 128 -7.22 35.83 2.02
CA LEU A 128 -6.09 35.76 2.93
C LEU A 128 -5.99 34.36 3.57
N PRO A 129 -4.77 33.84 3.82
CA PRO A 129 -4.58 32.66 4.65
C PRO A 129 -4.80 33.03 6.12
N LEU A 130 -5.47 32.14 6.85
CA LEU A 130 -5.52 32.12 8.30
C LEU A 130 -4.71 30.91 8.79
N GLU A 131 -3.73 31.16 9.66
CA GLU A 131 -3.02 30.13 10.42
C GLU A 131 -3.52 30.15 11.87
N PHE A 132 -3.86 28.97 12.39
CA PHE A 132 -4.41 28.79 13.73
C PHE A 132 -3.40 28.10 14.65
N LYS A 133 -3.17 28.65 15.85
CA LYS A 133 -2.23 28.11 16.84
C LYS A 133 -2.88 27.90 18.20
N THR A 134 -2.76 26.67 18.70
CA THR A 134 -3.30 26.24 19.99
C THR A 134 -2.27 26.28 21.13
N GLY A 135 -0.97 26.26 20.82
CA GLY A 135 0.12 26.21 21.80
C GLY A 135 0.44 27.54 22.50
N LYS A 136 1.10 27.48 23.67
CA LYS A 136 1.39 28.62 24.57
C LYS A 136 2.58 29.51 24.15
N LEU A 137 3.37 29.11 23.16
CA LEU A 137 4.58 29.82 22.74
C LEU A 137 4.23 30.90 21.71
N THR A 138 4.01 32.13 22.18
CA THR A 138 3.65 33.32 21.36
C THR A 138 4.77 34.32 21.15
N THR A 139 5.94 34.06 21.72
CA THR A 139 7.06 35.01 21.74
C THR A 139 8.37 34.34 21.34
N GLY A 140 9.38 35.15 21.02
CA GLY A 140 10.70 34.67 20.63
C GLY A 140 10.71 33.91 19.31
N GLN A 141 11.43 32.79 19.27
CA GLN A 141 11.65 32.02 18.04
C GLN A 141 10.36 31.41 17.48
N ALA A 142 9.47 30.90 18.32
CA ALA A 142 8.20 30.30 17.87
C ALA A 142 7.32 31.30 17.12
N ALA A 143 7.27 32.55 17.58
CA ALA A 143 6.51 33.61 16.91
C ALA A 143 7.07 33.93 15.51
N LEU A 144 8.41 33.89 15.35
CA LEU A 144 9.07 34.06 14.06
C LEU A 144 8.76 32.89 13.12
N GLU A 145 8.77 31.66 13.62
CA GLU A 145 8.42 30.45 12.85
C GLU A 145 6.95 30.49 12.38
N HIS A 146 6.03 30.90 13.26
CA HIS A 146 4.62 31.07 12.89
C HIS A 146 4.41 32.17 11.84
N ARG A 147 5.07 33.34 11.98
CA ARG A 147 5.04 34.38 10.93
C ARG A 147 5.63 33.88 9.61
N ALA A 148 6.73 33.13 9.66
CA ALA A 148 7.34 32.55 8.48
C ALA A 148 6.40 31.59 7.76
N GLN A 149 5.65 30.76 8.48
CA GLN A 149 4.62 29.87 7.92
C GLN A 149 3.56 30.66 7.17
N VAL A 150 2.99 31.72 7.78
CA VAL A 150 1.99 32.57 7.12
C VAL A 150 2.55 33.21 5.84
N ILE A 151 3.77 33.73 5.87
CA ILE A 151 4.43 34.31 4.68
C ILE A 151 4.62 33.26 3.57
N LEU A 152 4.92 32.00 3.92
CA LEU A 152 5.01 30.92 2.92
C LEU A 152 3.63 30.60 2.34
N TYR A 153 2.56 30.65 3.13
CA TYR A 153 1.20 30.49 2.62
C TYR A 153 0.78 31.61 1.69
N THR A 154 1.16 32.86 1.93
CA THR A 154 0.83 33.95 1.00
C THR A 154 1.47 33.72 -0.38
N LEU A 155 2.70 33.18 -0.44
CA LEU A 155 3.34 32.78 -1.70
C LEU A 155 2.59 31.63 -2.39
N LEU A 156 2.18 30.61 -1.63
CA LEU A 156 1.42 29.47 -2.15
C LEU A 156 0.07 29.93 -2.73
N MET A 157 -0.69 30.72 -1.97
CA MET A 157 -1.96 31.26 -2.43
C MET A 157 -1.80 32.20 -3.62
N SER A 158 -0.74 33.02 -3.65
CA SER A 158 -0.49 33.90 -4.81
C SER A 158 -0.32 33.12 -6.11
N ASP A 159 0.31 31.94 -6.06
CA ASP A 159 0.43 31.04 -7.21
C ASP A 159 -0.91 30.35 -7.56
N ARG A 160 -1.67 29.94 -6.54
CA ARG A 160 -2.95 29.23 -6.67
C ARG A 160 -4.06 30.11 -7.25
N TYR A 161 -4.22 31.31 -6.72
CA TYR A 161 -5.28 32.26 -7.10
C TYR A 161 -4.84 33.17 -8.26
N MET A 162 -3.57 33.11 -8.68
CA MET A 162 -2.98 33.99 -9.70
C MET A 162 -3.14 35.48 -9.36
N GLU A 163 -3.13 35.80 -8.08
CA GLU A 163 -3.29 37.14 -7.51
C GLU A 163 -2.15 37.46 -6.56
N SER A 164 -1.86 38.74 -6.33
CA SER A 164 -0.82 39.16 -5.39
C SER A 164 -1.37 39.16 -3.97
N ILE A 165 -1.16 38.06 -3.23
CA ILE A 165 -1.52 37.96 -1.81
C ILE A 165 -0.26 38.26 -1.00
N ASP A 166 -0.26 39.40 -0.32
CA ASP A 166 0.90 39.91 0.41
C ASP A 166 0.71 39.89 1.93
N SER A 167 -0.43 39.42 2.42
CA SER A 167 -0.79 39.49 3.83
C SER A 167 -1.56 38.24 4.26
N GLY A 168 -1.54 37.94 5.56
CA GLY A 168 -2.29 36.84 6.16
C GLY A 168 -2.63 37.11 7.62
N LEU A 169 -3.44 36.23 8.20
CA LEU A 169 -3.88 36.28 9.59
C LEU A 169 -3.25 35.15 10.39
N LEU A 170 -2.82 35.45 11.61
CA LEU A 170 -2.30 34.48 12.56
C LEU A 170 -3.11 34.57 13.85
N TYR A 171 -3.83 33.50 14.20
CA TYR A 171 -4.69 33.47 15.37
C TYR A 171 -4.15 32.55 16.46
N TYR A 172 -3.94 33.10 17.65
CA TYR A 172 -3.54 32.39 18.84
C TYR A 172 -4.74 32.17 19.78
N LEU A 173 -5.18 30.92 19.90
CA LEU A 173 -6.34 30.57 20.71
C LEU A 173 -6.15 30.93 22.20
N HIS A 174 -5.01 30.59 22.79
CA HIS A 174 -4.78 30.74 24.23
C HIS A 174 -4.69 32.19 24.71
N THR A 175 -4.23 33.12 23.87
CA THR A 175 -4.22 34.58 24.16
C THR A 175 -5.45 35.28 23.58
N ASN A 176 -6.28 34.57 22.82
CA ASN A 176 -7.34 35.14 22.00
C ASN A 176 -6.87 36.34 21.15
N GLN A 177 -5.66 36.25 20.59
CA GLN A 177 -5.04 37.34 19.83
C GLN A 177 -4.93 36.99 18.35
N THR A 178 -5.47 37.84 17.48
CA THR A 178 -5.25 37.79 16.03
C THR A 178 -4.19 38.82 15.65
N GLN A 179 -3.18 38.40 14.90
CA GLN A 179 -2.12 39.26 14.37
C GLN A 179 -2.15 39.27 12.84
N GLY A 180 -1.89 40.45 12.26
CA GLY A 180 -1.68 40.60 10.83
C GLY A 180 -0.23 40.31 10.47
N VAL A 181 -0.03 39.53 9.41
CA VAL A 181 1.29 39.21 8.89
C VAL A 181 1.41 39.73 7.46
N SER A 182 1.98 40.91 7.29
CA SER A 182 2.32 41.44 5.97
C SER A 182 3.71 40.99 5.54
N MET A 183 3.81 40.61 4.28
CA MET A 183 5.02 40.16 3.62
C MET A 183 6.01 41.30 3.47
N GLN A 184 7.25 41.09 3.94
CA GLN A 184 8.37 41.96 3.61
C GLN A 184 9.29 41.25 2.61
N ARG A 185 9.81 42.00 1.64
CA ARG A 185 10.73 41.47 0.64
C ARG A 185 11.96 40.79 1.28
N ALA A 186 12.47 41.33 2.39
CA ALA A 186 13.60 40.76 3.11
C ALA A 186 13.27 39.38 3.70
N ASP A 187 12.07 39.22 4.29
CA ASP A 187 11.62 37.94 4.87
C ASP A 187 11.48 36.87 3.79
N VAL A 188 10.85 37.21 2.65
CA VAL A 188 10.71 36.27 1.53
C VAL A 188 12.06 35.86 0.97
N LEU A 189 12.98 36.81 0.80
CA LEU A 189 14.33 36.50 0.32
C LEU A 189 15.01 35.51 1.27
N GLY A 190 14.98 35.76 2.58
CA GLY A 190 15.55 34.87 3.59
C GLY A 190 14.92 33.47 3.58
N LEU A 191 13.59 33.39 3.54
CA LEU A 191 12.86 32.13 3.52
C LEU A 191 13.12 31.31 2.24
N VAL A 192 13.14 31.96 1.08
CA VAL A 192 13.45 31.28 -0.20
C VAL A 192 14.90 30.80 -0.22
N MET A 193 15.85 31.57 0.31
CA MET A 193 17.24 31.13 0.44
C MET A 193 17.35 29.89 1.34
N ARG A 194 16.66 29.90 2.50
CA ARG A 194 16.62 28.73 3.40
C ARG A 194 15.94 27.52 2.76
N ARG A 195 14.88 27.72 2.00
CA ARG A 195 14.23 26.65 1.23
C ARG A 195 15.19 26.05 0.20
N ASN A 196 15.95 26.88 -0.52
CA ASN A 196 16.94 26.40 -1.49
C ASN A 196 18.08 25.62 -0.83
N GLU A 197 18.56 26.07 0.33
CA GLU A 197 19.53 25.35 1.15
C GLU A 197 18.97 23.98 1.58
N HIS A 198 17.73 23.94 2.09
CA HIS A 198 17.07 22.70 2.48
C HIS A 198 16.89 21.75 1.29
N ALA A 199 16.46 22.24 0.13
CA ALA A 199 16.31 21.44 -1.09
C ALA A 199 17.65 20.87 -1.58
N LYS A 200 18.74 21.66 -1.50
CA LYS A 200 20.10 21.19 -1.80
C LYS A 200 20.50 20.06 -0.84
N ASN A 201 20.22 20.21 0.44
CA ASN A 201 20.56 19.21 1.45
C ASN A 201 19.73 17.93 1.29
N LEU A 202 18.44 18.03 0.97
CA LEU A 202 17.62 16.85 0.64
C LEU A 202 18.15 16.12 -0.59
N LEU A 203 18.58 16.86 -1.62
CA LEU A 203 19.19 16.27 -2.81
C LEU A 203 20.48 15.54 -2.45
N ALA A 204 21.37 16.16 -1.68
CA ALA A 204 22.62 15.56 -1.22
C ALA A 204 22.39 14.33 -0.33
N ALA A 205 21.38 14.36 0.56
CA ALA A 205 20.98 13.22 1.37
C ALA A 205 20.50 12.06 0.47
N SER A 206 19.66 12.33 -0.53
CA SER A 206 19.13 11.29 -1.42
C SER A 206 20.14 10.72 -2.43
N SER A 207 21.17 11.48 -2.80
CA SER A 207 22.13 11.08 -3.85
C SER A 207 23.48 10.63 -3.31
N ALA A 208 23.89 11.16 -2.16
CA ALA A 208 25.20 10.93 -1.55
C ALA A 208 25.14 10.54 -0.07
N GLN A 209 23.94 10.36 0.50
CA GLN A 209 23.74 10.08 1.94
C GLN A 209 24.45 11.08 2.85
N GLN A 210 24.49 12.34 2.42
CA GLN A 210 25.13 13.40 3.16
C GLN A 210 24.05 14.29 3.78
N LEU A 211 23.96 14.24 5.11
CA LEU A 211 23.09 15.14 5.87
C LEU A 211 23.79 16.48 6.14
N PRO A 212 23.02 17.53 6.48
CA PRO A 212 23.61 18.77 7.01
C PRO A 212 24.43 18.47 8.27
N PRO A 213 25.50 19.25 8.53
CA PRO A 213 26.28 19.09 9.75
C PRO A 213 25.39 19.27 10.99
N MET A 214 25.70 18.51 12.04
CA MET A 214 25.04 18.68 13.33
C MET A 214 25.18 20.12 13.83
N LEU A 215 24.15 20.63 14.52
CA LEU A 215 24.14 21.99 15.06
C LEU A 215 25.21 22.24 16.13
N GLN A 216 25.80 21.18 16.71
CA GLN A 216 26.80 21.23 17.77
C GLN A 216 26.38 22.11 18.97
N SER A 217 25.07 22.11 19.29
CA SER A 217 24.51 22.88 20.39
C SER A 217 23.76 21.94 21.33
N LEU A 218 24.39 21.53 22.43
CA LEU A 218 23.79 20.64 23.42
C LEU A 218 22.40 21.13 23.88
N HIS A 219 22.26 22.43 24.15
CA HIS A 219 21.01 23.01 24.61
C HIS A 219 19.85 22.86 23.62
N LEU A 220 20.12 23.03 22.31
CA LEU A 220 19.09 22.89 21.26
C LEU A 220 18.87 21.42 20.91
N CYS A 221 19.95 20.66 20.75
CA CYS A 221 19.87 19.27 20.32
C CYS A 221 19.21 18.37 21.37
N GLN A 222 19.41 18.59 22.67
CA GLN A 222 18.75 17.79 23.71
C GLN A 222 17.22 17.93 23.71
N ARG A 223 16.68 19.01 23.11
CA ARG A 223 15.24 19.25 22.94
C ARG A 223 14.73 18.82 21.56
N CYS A 224 15.62 18.37 20.68
CA CYS A 224 15.27 17.94 19.34
C CYS A 224 14.67 16.53 19.40
N TRP A 225 13.47 16.35 18.86
CA TRP A 225 12.82 15.04 18.77
C TRP A 225 13.54 14.04 17.87
N HIS A 226 14.51 14.51 17.08
CA HIS A 226 15.32 13.68 16.20
C HIS A 226 16.73 13.42 16.74
N VAL A 227 17.04 13.77 18.00
CA VAL A 227 18.41 13.64 18.53
C VAL A 227 18.94 12.21 18.45
N ASP A 228 18.09 11.20 18.72
CA ASP A 228 18.48 9.80 18.63
C ASP A 228 18.81 9.42 17.18
N ALA A 229 17.88 9.69 16.26
CA ALA A 229 18.06 9.43 14.83
C ALA A 229 19.31 10.14 14.28
N CYS A 230 19.45 11.43 14.59
CA CYS A 230 20.56 12.27 14.17
C CYS A 230 21.90 11.73 14.69
N SER A 231 21.95 11.29 15.95
CA SER A 231 23.17 10.71 16.54
C SER A 231 23.56 9.39 15.86
N ILE A 232 22.58 8.52 15.60
CA ILE A 232 22.79 7.25 14.88
C ILE A 232 23.31 7.49 13.46
N TYR A 233 22.68 8.40 12.71
CA TYR A 233 23.12 8.73 11.35
C TYR A 233 24.49 9.40 11.33
N HIS A 234 24.77 10.34 12.25
CA HIS A 234 26.08 10.97 12.38
C HIS A 234 27.18 9.93 12.67
N LYS A 235 26.93 8.99 13.60
CA LYS A 235 27.85 7.88 13.88
C LYS A 235 28.03 6.96 12.68
N ALA A 236 26.93 6.51 12.09
CA ALA A 236 26.94 5.45 11.09
C ALA A 236 27.40 5.94 9.72
N GLN A 237 26.85 7.05 9.22
CA GLN A 237 27.14 7.57 7.87
C GLN A 237 28.38 8.46 7.84
N GLU A 238 28.53 9.35 8.81
CA GLU A 238 29.57 10.40 8.79
C GLU A 238 30.82 10.03 9.63
N GLY A 239 30.77 8.93 10.39
CA GLY A 239 31.87 8.53 11.27
C GLY A 239 32.01 9.43 12.50
N GLY A 240 30.93 10.08 12.90
CA GLY A 240 30.89 11.08 13.96
C GLY A 240 31.28 10.55 15.34
N THR A 241 31.81 11.45 16.17
CA THR A 241 32.22 11.22 17.56
C THR A 241 31.48 12.16 18.50
N SER A 242 31.63 11.93 19.81
CA SER A 242 31.18 12.87 20.84
C SER A 242 31.65 14.31 20.54
N ASP A 243 32.90 14.48 20.11
CA ASP A 243 33.48 15.79 19.83
C ASP A 243 32.87 16.44 18.58
N SER A 244 32.71 15.70 17.48
CA SER A 244 32.14 16.25 16.24
C SER A 244 30.64 16.53 16.33
N SER A 245 29.94 15.84 17.24
CA SER A 245 28.51 16.02 17.46
C SER A 245 28.17 17.26 18.28
N GLY A 246 29.09 17.72 19.15
CA GLY A 246 28.84 18.77 20.15
C GLY A 246 27.85 18.37 21.26
N LEU A 247 27.57 17.07 21.41
CA LEU A 247 26.65 16.52 22.42
C LEU A 247 27.36 15.91 23.63
N GLY A 248 28.66 15.64 23.56
CA GLY A 248 29.41 15.06 24.67
C GLY A 248 28.90 13.66 25.04
N GLU A 249 28.75 13.43 26.34
CA GLU A 249 28.24 12.16 26.91
C GLU A 249 26.88 11.74 26.37
N LEU A 250 26.01 12.68 25.98
CA LEU A 250 24.71 12.33 25.40
C LEU A 250 24.88 11.53 24.09
N PHE A 251 25.88 11.86 23.27
CA PHE A 251 26.15 11.12 22.03
C PHE A 251 26.63 9.69 22.31
N ASN A 252 27.57 9.55 23.25
CA ASN A 252 28.09 8.25 23.67
C ASN A 252 26.96 7.37 24.21
N GLN A 253 26.12 7.93 25.08
CA GLN A 253 24.94 7.25 25.61
C GLN A 253 24.00 6.73 24.53
N LEU A 254 23.86 7.45 23.41
CA LEU A 254 22.97 7.10 22.30
C LEU A 254 23.60 6.18 21.25
N THR A 255 24.92 6.00 21.23
CA THR A 255 25.62 5.34 20.11
C THR A 255 26.64 4.27 20.49
N ASP A 256 27.09 4.20 21.76
CA ASP A 256 28.16 3.27 22.18
C ASP A 256 27.77 1.79 22.08
N HIS A 257 26.47 1.47 22.08
CA HIS A 257 25.98 0.10 21.88
C HIS A 257 26.09 -0.37 20.41
N LEU A 258 26.47 0.51 19.48
CA LEU A 258 26.63 0.16 18.07
C LEU A 258 28.02 -0.38 17.76
N HIS A 259 28.06 -1.48 17.01
CA HIS A 259 29.29 -2.09 16.50
C HIS A 259 29.49 -1.82 15.01
N SER A 260 30.66 -2.20 14.47
CA SER A 260 30.96 -2.03 13.03
C SER A 260 29.95 -2.76 12.13
N SER A 261 29.56 -3.99 12.49
CA SER A 261 28.52 -4.76 11.77
C SER A 261 27.19 -4.01 11.70
N HIS A 262 26.82 -3.31 12.78
CA HIS A 262 25.60 -2.52 12.87
C HIS A 262 25.66 -1.30 11.94
N ILE A 263 26.79 -0.58 11.96
CA ILE A 263 27.03 0.58 11.08
C ILE A 263 26.96 0.18 9.61
N ASP A 264 27.62 -0.92 9.24
CA ASP A 264 27.63 -1.43 7.87
C ASP A 264 26.22 -1.86 7.42
N PHE A 265 25.45 -2.47 8.32
CA PHE A 265 24.07 -2.86 8.06
C PHE A 265 23.16 -1.64 7.82
N ILE A 266 23.26 -0.60 8.65
CA ILE A 266 22.50 0.65 8.48
C ILE A 266 22.83 1.26 7.11
N LYS A 267 24.12 1.46 6.81
CA LYS A 267 24.59 2.03 5.54
C LYS A 267 24.05 1.24 4.35
N PHE A 268 24.20 -0.08 4.38
CA PHE A 268 23.78 -0.94 3.29
C PHE A 268 22.28 -0.84 3.02
N TRP A 269 21.44 -1.02 4.03
CA TRP A 269 19.97 -1.01 3.82
C TRP A 269 19.42 0.38 3.53
N ASP A 270 19.97 1.44 4.14
CA ASP A 270 19.54 2.81 3.85
C ASP A 270 19.84 3.19 2.39
N GLN A 271 20.99 2.76 1.84
CA GLN A 271 21.32 2.95 0.41
C GLN A 271 20.35 2.24 -0.52
N LEU A 272 19.94 1.01 -0.16
CA LEU A 272 18.97 0.28 -0.97
C LEU A 272 17.59 0.96 -0.95
N ILE A 273 17.19 1.54 0.19
CA ILE A 273 15.96 2.32 0.30
C ILE A 273 16.06 3.61 -0.54
N ASP A 274 17.22 4.27 -0.56
CA ASP A 274 17.47 5.43 -1.43
C ASP A 274 17.34 5.08 -2.92
N LEU A 275 17.95 3.97 -3.35
CA LEU A 275 17.85 3.50 -4.74
C LEU A 275 16.40 3.18 -5.14
N GLU A 276 15.63 2.50 -4.30
CA GLU A 276 14.21 2.26 -4.57
C GLU A 276 13.41 3.57 -4.61
N ALA A 277 13.76 4.55 -3.77
CA ALA A 277 13.10 5.85 -3.74
C ALA A 277 13.28 6.65 -5.05
N GLN A 278 14.41 6.49 -5.75
CA GLN A 278 14.70 7.21 -7.00
C GLN A 278 13.66 6.91 -8.09
N ASP A 279 13.24 5.65 -8.23
CA ASP A 279 12.25 5.25 -9.23
C ASP A 279 10.85 5.79 -8.89
N LEU A 280 10.46 5.79 -7.60
CA LEU A 280 9.19 6.41 -7.17
C LEU A 280 9.18 7.93 -7.40
N GLN A 281 10.29 8.60 -7.10
CA GLN A 281 10.41 10.05 -7.33
C GLN A 281 10.39 10.40 -8.82
N ALA A 282 10.91 9.54 -9.70
CA ALA A 282 10.82 9.75 -11.14
C ALA A 282 9.35 9.81 -11.60
N SER A 283 8.50 8.89 -11.14
CA SER A 283 7.07 8.89 -11.43
C SER A 283 6.35 10.16 -10.94
N GLN A 284 6.71 10.69 -9.76
CA GLN A 284 6.13 11.95 -9.26
C GLN A 284 6.50 13.17 -10.13
N ARG A 285 7.70 13.19 -10.74
CA ARG A 285 8.11 14.27 -11.65
C ARG A 285 7.27 14.30 -12.93
N GLU A 286 6.72 13.16 -13.34
CA GLU A 286 5.85 13.08 -14.52
C GLU A 286 4.55 13.88 -14.35
N ILE A 287 4.06 14.04 -13.12
CA ILE A 287 2.84 14.84 -12.80
C ILE A 287 2.90 16.26 -13.35
N TRP A 288 4.11 16.81 -13.40
CA TRP A 288 4.39 18.18 -13.81
C TRP A 288 4.94 18.27 -15.24
N ARG A 289 5.38 17.15 -15.84
CA ARG A 289 6.13 17.14 -17.10
C ARG A 289 5.37 16.51 -18.26
N LEU A 290 4.45 15.58 -17.99
CA LEU A 290 3.74 14.82 -19.02
C LEU A 290 2.23 15.08 -18.96
N PRO A 291 1.57 15.24 -20.13
CA PRO A 291 0.10 15.32 -20.20
C PRO A 291 -0.58 14.09 -19.58
N ALA A 292 -1.76 14.28 -18.99
CA ALA A 292 -2.53 13.20 -18.35
C ALA A 292 -2.78 12.00 -19.28
N LYS A 293 -3.06 12.27 -20.56
CA LYS A 293 -3.26 11.24 -21.60
C LYS A 293 -2.04 10.34 -21.82
N GLU A 294 -0.83 10.87 -21.67
CA GLU A 294 0.40 10.07 -21.83
C GLU A 294 0.66 9.20 -20.59
N ARG A 295 0.41 9.76 -19.40
CA ARG A 295 0.55 9.04 -18.11
C ARG A 295 -0.52 7.97 -17.91
N GLU A 296 -1.68 8.13 -18.54
CA GLU A 296 -2.69 7.08 -18.60
C GLU A 296 -2.22 5.87 -19.42
N LYS A 297 -1.43 6.06 -20.48
CA LYS A 297 -0.86 4.94 -21.26
C LYS A 297 0.13 4.10 -20.45
N SER A 298 0.81 4.70 -19.49
CA SER A 298 1.66 4.01 -18.51
C SER A 298 0.88 3.53 -17.28
N GLY A 299 -0.40 3.90 -17.14
CA GLY A 299 -1.30 3.46 -16.08
C GLY A 299 -1.07 4.12 -14.71
N HIS A 300 -0.43 5.29 -14.70
CA HIS A 300 -0.22 6.10 -13.49
C HIS A 300 -1.29 7.19 -13.27
N CYS A 301 -2.19 7.37 -14.23
CA CYS A 301 -3.19 8.45 -14.23
C CYS A 301 -4.51 7.98 -14.86
N LEU A 302 -5.65 8.46 -14.33
CA LEU A 302 -6.94 8.48 -15.02
C LEU A 302 -7.14 9.89 -15.58
N SER A 303 -7.20 10.06 -16.90
CA SER A 303 -7.51 11.35 -17.53
C SER A 303 -8.99 11.48 -17.90
N ARG A 304 -9.45 12.71 -18.18
CA ARG A 304 -10.80 13.04 -18.67
C ARG A 304 -11.94 12.56 -17.77
N MET A 305 -11.80 12.84 -16.49
CA MET A 305 -12.77 12.47 -15.47
C MET A 305 -13.69 13.66 -15.18
N ARG A 306 -14.98 13.42 -14.96
CA ARG A 306 -15.94 14.44 -14.52
C ARG A 306 -16.62 13.98 -13.25
N LEU A 307 -16.90 14.93 -12.36
CA LEU A 307 -17.66 14.66 -11.15
C LEU A 307 -19.10 14.29 -11.52
N ASN A 308 -19.61 13.20 -10.93
CA ASN A 308 -20.99 12.75 -11.10
C ASN A 308 -21.77 13.03 -9.80
N LEU A 309 -22.60 14.07 -9.82
CA LEU A 309 -23.41 14.49 -8.68
C LEU A 309 -24.64 13.61 -8.41
N GLU A 310 -25.16 12.90 -9.42
CA GLU A 310 -26.38 12.07 -9.27
C GLU A 310 -26.18 10.93 -8.25
N LEU A 311 -24.94 10.45 -8.10
CA LEU A 311 -24.58 9.42 -7.11
C LEU A 311 -24.32 10.00 -5.72
N ALA A 312 -23.99 11.28 -5.60
CA ALA A 312 -23.69 11.95 -4.33
C ALA A 312 -24.94 12.13 -3.45
N GLU A 313 -26.15 12.11 -4.03
CA GLU A 313 -27.40 12.24 -3.27
C GLU A 313 -27.79 10.96 -2.53
N SER A 314 -27.30 9.79 -2.97
CA SER A 314 -27.61 8.49 -2.35
C SER A 314 -26.88 8.20 -1.04
N ASP A 315 -25.81 8.95 -0.73
CA ASP A 315 -24.99 8.80 0.49
C ASP A 315 -25.33 9.84 1.59
N LYS A 316 -26.33 10.71 1.38
CA LYS A 316 -26.74 11.74 2.36
C LYS A 316 -27.24 11.17 3.71
N ASP A 317 -27.57 9.88 3.77
CA ASP A 317 -28.00 9.20 5.01
C ASP A 317 -26.83 8.75 5.90
N GLN A 318 -25.57 8.86 5.46
CA GLN A 318 -24.38 8.61 6.29
C GLN A 318 -23.69 9.94 6.63
N LYS A 319 -24.17 10.63 7.68
CA LYS A 319 -23.42 11.69 8.36
C LYS A 319 -22.24 11.11 9.15
N ASP A 320 -21.32 10.45 8.47
CA ASP A 320 -20.05 10.00 9.02
C ASP A 320 -19.05 11.16 8.92
N PHE A 321 -18.53 11.62 10.06
CA PHE A 321 -17.55 12.70 10.10
C PHE A 321 -16.33 12.37 9.21
N GLY A 322 -15.89 13.34 8.41
CA GLY A 322 -14.62 13.26 7.68
C GLY A 322 -14.56 12.27 6.53
N ARG A 323 -15.71 11.88 5.95
CA ARG A 323 -15.75 10.99 4.76
C ARG A 323 -16.47 11.69 3.60
N PHE A 324 -15.77 12.59 2.90
CA PHE A 324 -16.30 13.15 1.65
C PHE A 324 -16.01 12.18 0.51
N ILE A 325 -17.05 11.50 0.03
CA ILE A 325 -16.94 10.57 -1.10
C ILE A 325 -17.38 11.28 -2.37
N TYR A 326 -16.47 11.32 -3.35
CA TYR A 326 -16.73 11.91 -4.67
C TYR A 326 -16.65 10.84 -5.75
N HIS A 327 -17.65 10.82 -6.63
CA HIS A 327 -17.74 9.87 -7.73
C HIS A 327 -17.33 10.54 -9.03
N PHE A 328 -16.33 9.99 -9.71
CA PHE A 328 -15.85 10.50 -10.99
C PHE A 328 -16.15 9.50 -12.10
N SER A 329 -16.72 9.98 -13.19
CA SER A 329 -17.01 9.19 -14.39
C SER A 329 -16.24 9.72 -15.59
N ARG A 330 -15.98 8.87 -16.58
CA ARG A 330 -15.28 9.28 -17.81
C ARG A 330 -16.19 10.16 -18.68
N ASP A 331 -15.68 11.29 -19.16
CA ASP A 331 -16.42 12.20 -20.02
C ASP A 331 -16.80 11.53 -21.36
N LYS A 332 -18.11 11.44 -21.64
CA LYS A 332 -18.69 10.79 -22.83
C LYS A 332 -19.00 11.79 -23.97
N LEU A 333 -18.94 13.11 -23.73
CA LEU A 333 -19.51 14.13 -24.65
C LEU A 333 -18.60 14.54 -25.82
N HIS A 334 -17.32 14.15 -25.85
CA HIS A 334 -16.38 14.45 -26.95
C HIS A 334 -16.00 13.24 -27.81
N PHE A 335 -16.87 12.22 -27.90
CA PHE A 335 -16.75 11.19 -28.92
C PHE A 335 -17.27 11.74 -30.27
N THR A 336 -16.46 12.52 -30.98
CA THR A 336 -16.68 12.67 -32.42
C THR A 336 -16.31 11.32 -33.07
N PRO A 337 -17.23 10.67 -33.82
CA PRO A 337 -16.88 9.50 -34.62
C PRO A 337 -16.06 10.00 -35.82
N ALA A 338 -14.82 10.39 -35.58
CA ALA A 338 -13.87 10.69 -36.64
C ALA A 338 -13.58 9.36 -37.34
N LYS A 339 -14.04 9.27 -38.60
CA LYS A 339 -13.74 8.27 -39.63
C LYS A 339 -12.97 7.04 -39.14
N ARG A 340 -13.70 5.92 -39.03
CA ARG A 340 -13.16 4.56 -38.89
C ARG A 340 -11.97 4.33 -39.82
N ASN A 341 -10.78 4.45 -39.26
CA ASN A 341 -9.58 3.81 -39.75
C ASN A 341 -8.77 3.40 -38.51
N SER A 342 -8.71 2.09 -38.30
CA SER A 342 -7.64 1.33 -37.60
C SER A 342 -7.00 1.91 -36.33
N GLN A 343 -7.15 1.14 -35.24
CA GLN A 343 -6.18 0.98 -34.12
C GLN A 343 -6.12 2.02 -32.97
N ASP A 344 -7.13 2.86 -32.76
CA ASP A 344 -7.18 3.65 -31.51
C ASP A 344 -7.95 2.93 -30.38
N TYR A 345 -7.25 2.87 -29.25
CA TYR A 345 -7.60 2.31 -27.95
C TYR A 345 -9.08 2.49 -27.55
N ASP A 346 -9.80 1.40 -27.33
CA ASP A 346 -11.13 1.41 -26.69
C ASP A 346 -10.96 1.65 -25.18
N GLY A 347 -10.72 2.91 -24.81
CA GLY A 347 -10.43 3.40 -23.46
C GLY A 347 -11.66 3.54 -22.55
N THR A 348 -12.69 2.71 -22.74
CA THR A 348 -14.04 2.90 -22.17
C THR A 348 -14.26 2.23 -20.81
N ALA A 349 -13.31 1.44 -20.31
CA ALA A 349 -13.46 0.65 -19.08
C ALA A 349 -12.42 1.01 -18.01
N LEU A 350 -12.81 1.77 -16.98
CA LEU A 350 -11.97 2.14 -15.84
C LEU A 350 -11.52 0.92 -15.01
N HIS A 351 -12.36 -0.11 -14.92
CA HIS A 351 -12.03 -1.40 -14.25
C HIS A 351 -10.85 -2.17 -14.85
N LYS A 352 -10.33 -1.75 -16.02
CA LYS A 352 -9.15 -2.35 -16.67
C LYS A 352 -7.85 -1.63 -16.33
N GLN A 353 -7.89 -0.55 -15.53
CA GLN A 353 -6.72 0.26 -15.17
C GLN A 353 -6.07 -0.18 -13.85
N ILE A 354 -4.81 0.19 -13.64
CA ILE A 354 -3.85 -0.33 -12.62
C ILE A 354 -4.22 0.04 -11.18
N PHE A 355 -5.26 0.84 -10.97
CA PHE A 355 -5.68 1.27 -9.65
C PHE A 355 -6.39 0.15 -8.87
N THR A 356 -6.21 0.13 -7.56
CA THR A 356 -6.89 -0.81 -6.65
C THR A 356 -7.53 -0.05 -5.48
N GLY A 357 -8.58 -0.63 -4.88
CA GLY A 357 -9.22 -0.05 -3.71
C GLY A 357 -8.22 0.17 -2.57
N GLY A 358 -8.28 1.34 -1.94
CA GLY A 358 -7.38 1.76 -0.86
C GLY A 358 -6.10 2.49 -1.31
N GLU A 359 -5.81 2.56 -2.61
CA GLU A 359 -4.67 3.33 -3.13
C GLU A 359 -4.85 4.83 -2.92
N HIS A 360 -3.77 5.52 -2.55
CA HIS A 360 -3.73 6.97 -2.42
C HIS A 360 -3.60 7.65 -3.79
N VAL A 361 -4.34 8.73 -3.96
CA VAL A 361 -4.43 9.46 -5.23
C VAL A 361 -4.39 10.96 -5.03
N LEU A 362 -3.87 11.65 -6.03
CA LEU A 362 -3.85 13.10 -6.13
C LEU A 362 -4.86 13.56 -7.20
N LEU A 363 -5.75 14.46 -6.81
CA LEU A 363 -6.73 15.10 -7.69
C LEU A 363 -6.18 16.40 -8.25
N SER A 364 -6.32 16.58 -9.55
CA SER A 364 -5.98 17.84 -10.25
C SER A 364 -7.00 18.09 -11.36
N THR A 365 -7.14 19.34 -11.80
CA THR A 365 -7.88 19.65 -13.02
C THR A 365 -6.96 19.65 -14.23
N GLU A 366 -7.51 19.33 -15.40
CA GLU A 366 -6.82 19.48 -16.68
C GLU A 366 -6.72 20.95 -17.12
N SER A 367 -7.52 21.84 -16.53
CA SER A 367 -7.47 23.30 -16.73
C SER A 367 -6.25 23.98 -16.09
N GLY A 368 -5.51 23.28 -15.21
CA GLY A 368 -4.22 23.74 -14.68
C GLY A 368 -4.12 23.78 -13.16
N ASN A 369 -5.19 23.48 -12.43
CA ASN A 369 -5.15 23.39 -10.98
C ASN A 369 -4.55 22.05 -10.54
N VAL A 370 -3.31 22.07 -10.06
CA VAL A 370 -2.62 20.84 -9.64
C VAL A 370 -2.71 20.62 -8.14
N ALA A 371 -2.80 19.34 -7.73
CA ALA A 371 -2.83 18.92 -6.33
C ALA A 371 -3.96 19.59 -5.52
N VAL A 372 -5.15 19.66 -6.12
CA VAL A 372 -6.35 20.27 -5.51
C VAL A 372 -6.74 19.55 -4.23
N ALA A 373 -6.65 18.21 -4.23
CA ALA A 373 -6.91 17.40 -3.06
C ALA A 373 -6.14 16.08 -3.17
N ALA A 374 -5.90 15.44 -2.03
CA ALA A 374 -5.38 14.08 -1.95
C ALA A 374 -6.38 13.19 -1.22
N GLY A 375 -6.48 11.94 -1.65
CA GLY A 375 -7.49 11.00 -1.16
C GLY A 375 -7.08 9.55 -1.28
N SER A 376 -8.04 8.67 -1.05
CA SER A 376 -7.89 7.24 -1.32
C SER A 376 -9.08 6.70 -2.12
N ILE A 377 -8.83 5.77 -3.02
CA ILE A 377 -9.89 5.12 -3.80
C ILE A 377 -10.71 4.21 -2.88
N CYS A 378 -12.03 4.41 -2.87
CA CYS A 378 -12.97 3.52 -2.16
C CYS A 378 -13.36 2.34 -3.03
N ASP A 379 -13.74 2.62 -4.27
CA ASP A 379 -14.33 1.65 -5.17
C ASP A 379 -14.02 2.03 -6.63
N ILE A 380 -13.92 1.02 -7.49
CA ILE A 380 -13.69 1.18 -8.93
C ILE A 380 -14.72 0.31 -9.66
N LYS A 381 -15.70 0.97 -10.28
CA LYS A 381 -16.70 0.34 -11.14
C LYS A 381 -16.27 0.41 -12.61
N LYS A 382 -17.13 -0.07 -13.51
CA LYS A 382 -16.83 -0.14 -14.95
C LYS A 382 -16.46 1.22 -15.55
N ASP A 383 -17.18 2.27 -15.17
CA ASP A 383 -17.11 3.63 -15.72
C ASP A 383 -17.08 4.73 -14.64
N THR A 384 -17.07 4.34 -13.36
CA THR A 384 -17.00 5.27 -12.22
C THR A 384 -15.88 4.87 -11.26
N VAL A 385 -15.17 5.85 -10.70
CA VAL A 385 -14.24 5.69 -9.57
C VAL A 385 -14.70 6.55 -8.41
N SER A 386 -14.72 5.98 -7.21
CA SER A 386 -15.14 6.67 -5.99
C SER A 386 -13.91 6.98 -5.15
N ILE A 387 -13.73 8.24 -4.75
CA ILE A 387 -12.58 8.70 -3.98
C ILE A 387 -13.06 9.31 -2.68
N LYS A 388 -12.48 8.84 -1.57
CA LYS A 388 -12.65 9.43 -0.24
C LYS A 388 -11.59 10.49 0.01
N LEU A 389 -12.04 11.67 0.42
CA LEU A 389 -11.24 12.80 0.87
C LEU A 389 -11.51 13.06 2.36
N SER A 390 -10.52 13.62 3.06
CA SER A 390 -10.66 14.08 4.45
C SER A 390 -11.43 15.40 4.57
N HIS A 391 -11.44 16.20 3.51
CA HIS A 391 -12.04 17.54 3.45
C HIS A 391 -12.89 17.69 2.18
N PRO A 392 -13.84 18.65 2.14
CA PRO A 392 -14.64 18.91 0.95
C PRO A 392 -13.76 19.29 -0.24
N LEU A 393 -14.10 18.79 -1.42
CA LEU A 393 -13.44 19.21 -2.66
C LEU A 393 -13.87 20.62 -3.02
N ARG A 394 -12.90 21.53 -3.17
CA ARG A 394 -13.11 22.91 -3.62
C ARG A 394 -12.10 23.31 -4.67
N LEU A 395 -12.47 24.27 -5.50
CA LEU A 395 -11.58 24.93 -6.45
C LEU A 395 -11.49 26.42 -6.12
N PRO A 396 -10.39 27.10 -6.51
CA PRO A 396 -10.30 28.56 -6.39
C PRO A 396 -11.43 29.19 -7.19
N GLN A 397 -12.40 29.79 -6.50
CA GLN A 397 -13.58 30.38 -7.13
C GLN A 397 -13.32 31.81 -7.59
N LYS A 398 -14.04 32.25 -8.62
CA LYS A 398 -14.41 33.65 -8.77
C LYS A 398 -15.63 33.91 -7.88
N ILE A 399 -15.57 34.95 -7.06
CA ILE A 399 -16.57 35.31 -6.05
C ILE A 399 -18.01 35.24 -6.64
N GLY A 400 -18.91 34.49 -5.99
CA GLY A 400 -20.36 34.47 -6.29
C GLY A 400 -20.88 33.32 -7.16
N VAL A 401 -20.09 32.27 -7.45
CA VAL A 401 -20.52 31.08 -8.22
C VAL A 401 -20.67 29.87 -7.30
N SER A 402 -21.68 29.01 -7.52
CA SER A 402 -21.86 27.80 -6.71
C SER A 402 -20.69 26.81 -6.90
N ASN A 403 -20.18 26.25 -5.80
CA ASN A 403 -19.04 25.33 -5.84
C ASN A 403 -19.34 24.08 -6.70
N GLU A 404 -20.55 23.53 -6.58
CA GLU A 404 -20.98 22.33 -7.28
C GLU A 404 -20.96 22.50 -8.81
N GLU A 405 -21.42 23.65 -9.30
CA GLU A 405 -21.43 23.96 -10.73
C GLU A 405 -20.00 24.10 -11.29
N VAL A 406 -19.09 24.72 -10.53
CA VAL A 406 -17.68 24.83 -10.91
C VAL A 406 -17.02 23.45 -10.98
N LEU A 407 -17.21 22.61 -9.97
CA LEU A 407 -16.60 21.27 -9.92
C LEU A 407 -17.07 20.37 -11.06
N CYS A 408 -18.33 20.47 -11.48
CA CYS A 408 -18.92 19.66 -12.55
C CYS A 408 -18.53 20.09 -13.95
N ASN A 409 -18.25 21.38 -14.13
CA ASN A 409 -17.79 21.94 -15.40
C ASN A 409 -16.31 21.65 -15.66
N GLU A 410 -15.57 21.24 -14.63
CA GLU A 410 -14.16 20.92 -14.74
C GLU A 410 -13.90 19.49 -15.22
N THR A 411 -12.78 19.35 -15.93
CA THR A 411 -12.22 18.04 -16.28
C THR A 411 -11.10 17.71 -15.32
N TRP A 412 -11.18 16.56 -14.71
CA TRP A 412 -10.28 16.08 -13.67
C TRP A 412 -9.31 15.04 -14.22
N ARG A 413 -8.13 15.01 -13.60
CA ARG A 413 -7.17 13.92 -13.70
C ARG A 413 -6.88 13.38 -12.30
N ILE A 414 -6.76 12.05 -12.20
CA ILE A 414 -6.55 11.33 -10.95
C ILE A 414 -5.22 10.60 -11.07
N ASP A 415 -4.22 11.05 -10.31
CA ASP A 415 -2.87 10.54 -10.36
C ASP A 415 -2.58 9.61 -9.17
N LYS A 416 -1.83 8.52 -9.37
CA LYS A 416 -1.35 7.72 -8.24
C LYS A 416 -0.45 8.57 -7.36
N ASP A 417 -0.78 8.69 -6.09
CA ASP A 417 0.13 9.21 -5.08
C ASP A 417 0.87 8.03 -4.46
N GLU A 418 1.91 7.56 -5.16
CA GLU A 418 2.82 6.54 -4.64
C GLU A 418 3.64 7.18 -3.51
N THR A 419 3.04 7.18 -2.31
CA THR A 419 3.52 7.98 -1.18
C THR A 419 4.94 7.64 -0.76
N ALA A 420 5.63 8.66 -0.25
CA ALA A 420 6.86 8.52 0.53
C ALA A 420 6.67 7.73 1.85
N SER A 421 5.42 7.43 2.26
CA SER A 421 5.11 6.78 3.54
C SER A 421 5.63 5.33 3.62
N PHE A 422 5.61 4.58 2.51
CA PHE A 422 6.17 3.22 2.46
C PHE A 422 7.69 3.23 2.71
N LEU A 423 8.42 4.11 2.02
CA LEU A 423 9.87 4.27 2.17
C LEU A 423 10.25 4.81 3.55
N ALA A 424 9.46 5.77 4.06
CA ALA A 424 9.63 6.31 5.40
C ALA A 424 9.43 5.22 6.46
N SER A 425 8.44 4.34 6.29
CA SER A 425 8.21 3.19 7.17
C SER A 425 9.39 2.21 7.17
N MET A 426 9.97 1.93 5.99
CA MET A 426 11.18 1.10 5.90
C MET A 426 12.36 1.71 6.66
N ARG A 427 12.64 3.01 6.46
CA ARG A 427 13.72 3.70 7.19
C ARG A 427 13.45 3.77 8.69
N PHE A 428 12.21 4.06 9.08
CA PHE A 428 11.82 4.08 10.48
C PHE A 428 12.02 2.72 11.14
N ASN A 429 11.57 1.63 10.52
CA ASN A 429 11.75 0.28 11.05
C ASN A 429 13.23 -0.12 11.14
N LEU A 430 14.03 0.25 10.13
CA LEU A 430 15.47 0.05 10.15
C LEU A 430 16.10 0.81 11.32
N LEU A 431 15.78 2.10 11.49
CA LEU A 431 16.33 2.92 12.55
C LEU A 431 15.93 2.41 13.95
N ASN A 432 14.69 2.00 14.15
CA ASN A 432 14.21 1.44 15.43
C ASN A 432 14.99 0.20 15.88
N LEU A 433 15.56 -0.56 14.94
CA LEU A 433 16.43 -1.67 15.27
C LEU A 433 17.70 -1.21 16.01
N PHE A 434 18.19 0.00 15.71
CA PHE A 434 19.46 0.55 16.21
C PHE A 434 19.33 1.61 17.29
N LEU A 435 18.13 2.13 17.54
CA LEU A 435 17.89 3.02 18.69
C LEU A 435 18.29 2.34 20.01
N LYS A 436 18.75 3.15 20.98
CA LYS A 436 18.99 2.69 22.35
C LYS A 436 17.66 2.23 22.97
N GLY A 437 17.63 1.03 23.55
CA GLY A 437 16.37 0.43 24.03
C GLY A 437 15.40 0.03 22.91
N GLY A 438 15.85 0.03 21.65
CA GLY A 438 15.13 -0.54 20.51
C GLY A 438 15.11 -2.08 20.55
N HIS A 439 15.05 -2.73 19.38
CA HIS A 439 14.95 -4.19 19.32
C HIS A 439 16.33 -4.88 19.42
N GLU A 440 16.89 -4.95 20.62
CA GLU A 440 18.25 -5.44 20.86
C GLU A 440 18.47 -6.91 20.47
N GLN A 441 17.51 -7.78 20.80
CA GLN A 441 17.53 -9.18 20.38
C GLN A 441 17.46 -9.30 18.86
N GLY A 442 16.63 -8.48 18.21
CA GLY A 442 16.60 -8.33 16.77
C GLY A 442 17.96 -7.99 16.17
N ARG A 443 18.74 -7.08 16.78
CA ARG A 443 20.11 -6.76 16.30
C ARG A 443 20.99 -8.00 16.30
N ARG A 444 21.04 -8.71 17.43
CA ARG A 444 21.85 -9.93 17.57
C ARG A 444 21.47 -11.01 16.57
N LEU A 445 20.19 -11.28 16.40
CA LEU A 445 19.69 -12.37 15.55
C LEU A 445 19.72 -12.02 14.05
N ILE A 446 19.44 -10.77 13.67
CA ILE A 446 19.22 -10.37 12.26
C ILE A 446 20.48 -9.73 11.65
N VAL A 447 21.18 -8.93 12.44
CA VAL A 447 22.38 -8.18 12.00
C VAL A 447 23.62 -9.03 12.24
N ASP A 448 23.84 -9.44 13.48
CA ASP A 448 25.02 -10.21 13.89
C ASP A 448 24.90 -11.71 13.56
N LEU A 449 23.71 -12.16 13.14
CA LEU A 449 23.41 -13.54 12.74
C LEU A 449 23.78 -14.55 13.85
N GLU A 450 23.42 -14.22 15.09
CA GLU A 450 23.54 -15.16 16.20
C GLU A 450 22.59 -16.36 15.99
N PRO A 451 23.08 -17.61 16.12
CA PRO A 451 22.24 -18.79 15.92
C PRO A 451 21.06 -18.84 16.90
N PRO A 452 19.84 -19.17 16.44
CA PRO A 452 18.68 -19.28 17.32
C PRO A 452 18.78 -20.48 18.25
N ARG A 453 18.25 -20.31 19.47
CA ARG A 453 18.23 -21.33 20.51
C ARG A 453 16.87 -22.04 20.57
N PHE A 454 16.94 -23.32 20.91
CA PHE A 454 15.78 -24.20 21.09
C PHE A 454 15.93 -24.98 22.38
N ASP A 455 14.83 -25.12 23.12
CA ASP A 455 14.76 -25.95 24.31
C ASP A 455 15.03 -27.42 23.96
N SER A 456 15.86 -28.08 24.77
CA SER A 456 16.20 -29.50 24.61
C SER A 456 15.81 -30.27 25.88
N GLY A 457 14.74 -31.09 25.83
CA GLY A 457 14.47 -32.11 26.85
C GLY A 457 13.08 -32.20 27.48
N GLY A 458 12.94 -33.15 28.43
CA GLY A 458 11.75 -33.93 28.80
C GLY A 458 10.54 -33.26 29.46
N LEU A 459 10.62 -31.98 29.85
CA LEU A 459 9.45 -31.19 30.32
C LEU A 459 8.37 -31.01 29.24
N PHE A 460 8.78 -31.11 27.97
CA PHE A 460 7.89 -31.07 26.81
C PHE A 460 6.90 -32.25 26.74
N SER A 461 7.10 -33.30 27.54
CA SER A 461 6.19 -34.44 27.59
C SER A 461 4.86 -34.11 28.29
N GLN A 462 4.91 -33.22 29.30
CA GLN A 462 3.76 -32.81 30.13
C GLN A 462 3.14 -31.46 29.71
N ASP A 463 3.70 -30.80 28.70
CA ASP A 463 3.18 -29.54 28.18
C ASP A 463 1.78 -29.75 27.54
N PRO A 464 0.72 -29.07 28.03
CA PRO A 464 -0.61 -29.17 27.47
C PRO A 464 -0.67 -28.84 25.97
N ALA A 465 0.16 -27.88 25.51
CA ALA A 465 0.27 -27.55 24.10
C ALA A 465 0.85 -28.72 23.28
N ALA A 466 1.84 -29.43 23.84
CA ALA A 466 2.40 -30.61 23.20
C ALA A 466 1.38 -31.75 23.13
N MET A 467 0.55 -31.93 24.17
CA MET A 467 -0.54 -32.91 24.17
C MET A 467 -1.60 -32.58 23.10
N TYR A 468 -2.02 -31.31 22.99
CA TYR A 468 -2.91 -30.84 21.93
C TYR A 468 -2.38 -31.22 20.55
N VAL A 469 -1.12 -30.89 20.24
CA VAL A 469 -0.50 -31.19 18.93
C VAL A 469 -0.43 -32.70 18.66
N ARG A 470 -0.13 -33.53 19.68
CA ARG A 470 -0.14 -35.00 19.54
C ARG A 470 -1.53 -35.56 19.28
N SER A 471 -2.56 -34.97 19.90
CA SER A 471 -3.95 -35.41 19.76
C SER A 471 -4.64 -34.98 18.46
N ALA A 472 -4.13 -33.92 17.81
CA ALA A 472 -4.71 -33.37 16.58
C ALA A 472 -4.60 -34.38 15.41
N THR A 473 -5.75 -34.91 14.98
CA THR A 473 -5.85 -35.93 13.92
C THR A 473 -5.59 -35.38 12.52
N ASN A 474 -5.83 -34.08 12.32
CA ASN A 474 -5.78 -33.43 11.01
C ASN A 474 -4.38 -32.90 10.64
N LEU A 475 -3.41 -33.03 11.54
CA LEU A 475 -2.01 -32.65 11.30
C LEU A 475 -1.21 -33.83 10.76
N ASN A 476 -0.41 -33.59 9.72
CA ASN A 476 0.63 -34.54 9.32
C ASN A 476 1.92 -34.38 10.15
N GLU A 477 2.84 -35.33 10.00
CA GLU A 477 4.11 -35.35 10.75
C GLU A 477 5.00 -34.12 10.49
N ASP A 478 5.00 -33.55 9.28
CA ASP A 478 5.79 -32.35 9.00
C ASP A 478 5.25 -31.14 9.76
N GLN A 479 3.92 -30.99 9.78
CA GLN A 479 3.24 -29.92 10.51
C GLN A 479 3.41 -30.08 12.02
N ARG A 480 3.27 -31.30 12.56
CA ARG A 480 3.52 -31.58 13.99
C ARG A 480 4.95 -31.19 14.38
N ARG A 481 5.94 -31.61 13.59
CA ARG A 481 7.35 -31.23 13.81
C ARG A 481 7.58 -29.73 13.75
N ALA A 482 6.92 -29.03 12.82
CA ALA A 482 7.00 -27.58 12.72
C ALA A 482 6.43 -26.89 13.98
N ILE A 483 5.25 -27.32 14.44
CA ILE A 483 4.64 -26.74 15.64
C ILE A 483 5.46 -27.05 16.89
N PHE A 484 5.98 -28.26 17.05
CA PHE A 484 6.89 -28.57 18.15
C PHE A 484 8.16 -27.72 18.14
N LYS A 485 8.71 -27.43 16.96
CA LYS A 485 9.86 -26.54 16.83
C LYS A 485 9.53 -25.11 17.26
N ILE A 486 8.39 -24.57 16.82
CA ILE A 486 7.89 -23.26 17.26
C ILE A 486 7.78 -23.23 18.79
N LEU A 487 7.14 -24.24 19.37
CA LEU A 487 6.94 -24.36 20.81
C LEU A 487 8.24 -24.52 21.61
N SER A 488 9.30 -25.07 21.02
CA SER A 488 10.63 -25.19 21.63
C SER A 488 11.52 -23.96 21.42
N SER A 489 11.10 -23.00 20.61
CA SER A 489 11.94 -21.86 20.20
C SER A 489 12.10 -20.84 21.32
N GLN A 490 13.33 -20.44 21.62
CA GLN A 490 13.62 -19.31 22.49
C GLN A 490 13.83 -18.01 21.73
N ASP A 491 14.20 -18.09 20.45
CA ASP A 491 14.51 -16.91 19.62
C ASP A 491 13.59 -16.89 18.39
N TYR A 492 13.87 -17.67 17.34
CA TYR A 492 12.98 -17.74 16.18
C TYR A 492 12.92 -19.10 15.49
N THR A 493 11.82 -19.34 14.79
CA THR A 493 11.61 -20.51 13.93
C THR A 493 11.23 -20.09 12.51
N LEU A 494 11.76 -20.78 11.51
CA LEU A 494 11.41 -20.56 10.10
C LEU A 494 10.56 -21.74 9.61
N VAL A 495 9.30 -21.51 9.25
CA VAL A 495 8.45 -22.55 8.65
C VAL A 495 8.49 -22.41 7.14
N LEU A 496 9.22 -23.32 6.48
CA LEU A 496 9.27 -23.39 5.02
C LEU A 496 8.03 -24.12 4.50
N GLY A 497 7.02 -23.35 4.12
CA GLY A 497 5.75 -23.85 3.65
C GLY A 497 5.63 -23.84 2.13
N MET A 498 6.07 -24.94 1.52
CA MET A 498 6.01 -25.14 0.07
C MET A 498 4.55 -25.15 -0.46
N PRO A 499 4.29 -25.04 -1.77
CA PRO A 499 2.94 -24.96 -2.33
C PRO A 499 2.06 -26.15 -1.94
N GLY A 500 0.84 -25.87 -1.48
CA GLY A 500 -0.14 -26.91 -1.13
C GLY A 500 0.12 -27.65 0.19
N THR A 501 1.12 -27.26 0.98
CA THR A 501 1.50 -27.97 2.21
C THR A 501 0.68 -27.61 3.46
N GLY A 502 -0.32 -26.74 3.33
CA GLY A 502 -1.18 -26.35 4.44
C GLY A 502 -0.52 -25.37 5.42
N LYS A 503 0.17 -24.34 4.91
CA LYS A 503 0.74 -23.23 5.72
C LYS A 503 -0.27 -22.66 6.71
N THR A 504 -1.40 -22.18 6.20
CA THR A 504 -2.48 -21.57 7.01
C THR A 504 -2.96 -22.52 8.11
N SER A 505 -3.18 -23.81 7.79
CA SER A 505 -3.56 -24.82 8.79
C SER A 505 -2.47 -25.02 9.85
N THR A 506 -1.20 -25.01 9.45
CA THR A 506 -0.07 -25.12 10.39
C THR A 506 0.00 -23.92 11.32
N ILE A 507 -0.23 -22.71 10.80
CA ILE A 507 -0.26 -21.48 11.59
C ILE A 507 -1.42 -21.53 12.59
N VAL A 508 -2.63 -21.89 12.16
CA VAL A 508 -3.83 -22.00 13.00
C VAL A 508 -3.58 -22.95 14.17
N HIS A 509 -3.07 -24.17 13.91
CA HIS A 509 -2.74 -25.10 14.99
C HIS A 509 -1.58 -24.63 15.86
N ALA A 510 -0.59 -23.90 15.31
CA ALA A 510 0.46 -23.29 16.11
C ALA A 510 -0.08 -22.20 17.05
N VAL A 511 -1.01 -21.36 16.58
CA VAL A 511 -1.70 -20.35 17.38
C VAL A 511 -2.44 -21.01 18.54
N ASN A 512 -3.26 -22.03 18.30
CA ASN A 512 -3.94 -22.74 19.39
C ASN A 512 -2.99 -23.37 20.40
N ALA A 513 -1.89 -23.96 19.93
CA ALA A 513 -0.89 -24.53 20.82
C ALA A 513 -0.23 -23.46 21.70
N LEU A 514 0.06 -22.28 21.13
CA LEU A 514 0.62 -21.13 21.87
C LEU A 514 -0.40 -20.54 22.85
N LEU A 515 -1.67 -20.42 22.46
CA LEU A 515 -2.77 -19.97 23.32
C LEU A 515 -3.02 -20.94 24.48
N THR A 516 -2.81 -22.25 24.28
CA THR A 516 -2.87 -23.25 25.35
C THR A 516 -1.82 -22.98 26.45
N ARG A 517 -0.71 -22.30 26.11
CA ARG A 517 0.29 -21.81 27.09
C ARG A 517 -0.03 -20.40 27.64
N GLY A 518 -1.16 -19.80 27.24
CA GLY A 518 -1.53 -18.43 27.59
C GLY A 518 -0.69 -17.36 26.89
N ALA A 519 0.00 -17.69 25.79
CA ALA A 519 0.86 -16.74 25.10
C ALA A 519 0.06 -15.65 24.37
N SER A 520 0.55 -14.41 24.43
CA SER A 520 0.11 -13.30 23.60
C SER A 520 0.81 -13.33 22.23
N ILE A 521 0.02 -13.17 21.16
CA ILE A 521 0.43 -13.40 19.78
C ILE A 521 0.11 -12.18 18.94
N LEU A 522 1.13 -11.62 18.28
CA LEU A 522 0.97 -10.69 17.17
C LEU A 522 1.00 -11.47 15.86
N LEU A 523 -0.13 -11.54 15.16
CA LEU A 523 -0.24 -12.22 13.87
C LEU A 523 -0.19 -11.22 12.72
N THR A 524 0.75 -11.40 11.79
CA THR A 524 0.95 -10.48 10.68
C THR A 524 1.16 -11.18 9.34
N SER A 525 0.92 -10.45 8.26
CA SER A 525 1.30 -10.86 6.91
C SER A 525 1.46 -9.64 5.99
N TYR A 526 1.94 -9.89 4.77
CA TYR A 526 2.11 -8.86 3.74
C TYR A 526 0.78 -8.27 3.28
N THR A 527 -0.25 -9.09 3.08
CA THR A 527 -1.56 -8.67 2.53
C THR A 527 -2.68 -8.84 3.54
N ASN A 528 -3.74 -8.04 3.41
CA ASN A 528 -4.96 -8.21 4.22
C ASN A 528 -5.57 -9.60 4.01
N SER A 529 -5.65 -10.06 2.77
CA SER A 529 -6.21 -11.38 2.43
C SER A 529 -5.48 -12.55 3.09
N ALA A 530 -4.15 -12.47 3.24
CA ALA A 530 -3.38 -13.53 3.88
C ALA A 530 -3.67 -13.59 5.40
N VAL A 531 -3.70 -12.43 6.07
CA VAL A 531 -4.09 -12.34 7.49
C VAL A 531 -5.52 -12.85 7.68
N ASP A 532 -6.46 -12.36 6.87
CA ASP A 532 -7.88 -12.67 7.01
C ASP A 532 -8.16 -14.18 6.78
N ASN A 533 -7.46 -14.82 5.84
CA ASN A 533 -7.58 -16.27 5.63
C ASN A 533 -7.16 -17.11 6.85
N ILE A 534 -6.21 -16.65 7.65
CA ILE A 534 -5.83 -17.30 8.90
C ILE A 534 -6.91 -17.06 9.96
N LEU A 535 -7.38 -15.82 10.07
CA LEU A 535 -8.39 -15.40 11.04
C LEU A 535 -9.74 -16.09 10.84
N LEU A 536 -10.18 -16.29 9.60
CA LEU A 536 -11.41 -17.03 9.29
C LEU A 536 -11.38 -18.44 9.88
N ARG A 537 -10.23 -19.12 9.79
CA ARG A 537 -10.06 -20.46 10.38
C ARG A 537 -9.94 -20.44 11.90
N LEU A 538 -9.30 -19.41 12.47
CA LEU A 538 -9.28 -19.23 13.91
C LEU A 538 -10.68 -18.97 14.48
N LYS A 539 -11.50 -18.19 13.75
CA LYS A 539 -12.91 -17.95 14.07
C LYS A 539 -13.73 -19.24 14.05
N GLU A 540 -13.52 -20.11 13.05
CA GLU A 540 -14.15 -21.44 12.98
C GLU A 540 -13.79 -22.33 14.18
N GLU A 541 -12.58 -22.19 14.73
CA GLU A 541 -12.13 -22.91 15.92
C GLU A 541 -12.52 -22.22 17.25
N GLY A 542 -13.27 -21.11 17.19
CA GLY A 542 -13.75 -20.38 18.37
C GLY A 542 -12.68 -19.57 19.09
N VAL A 543 -11.58 -19.23 18.41
CA VAL A 543 -10.52 -18.39 18.97
C VAL A 543 -10.93 -16.92 18.91
N ASP A 544 -10.82 -16.24 20.05
CA ASP A 544 -11.05 -14.80 20.14
C ASP A 544 -9.80 -14.00 19.71
N PHE A 545 -10.01 -12.96 18.90
CA PHE A 545 -8.94 -12.10 18.37
C PHE A 545 -9.44 -10.68 18.06
N VAL A 546 -8.48 -9.76 17.87
CA VAL A 546 -8.71 -8.41 17.35
C VAL A 546 -8.05 -8.26 15.99
N ARG A 547 -8.81 -7.78 15.00
CA ARG A 547 -8.32 -7.47 13.66
C ARG A 547 -8.20 -5.95 13.47
N LEU A 548 -6.96 -5.45 13.41
CA LEU A 548 -6.67 -4.03 13.18
C LEU A 548 -6.44 -3.76 11.70
N GLY A 549 -7.12 -2.78 11.10
CA GLY A 549 -6.97 -2.44 9.69
C GLY A 549 -8.05 -1.50 9.21
N ARG A 550 -8.06 -1.19 7.91
CA ARG A 550 -9.15 -0.41 7.31
C ARG A 550 -10.33 -1.33 7.04
N GLU A 551 -11.53 -0.94 7.47
CA GLU A 551 -12.77 -1.73 7.32
C GLU A 551 -12.99 -2.27 5.89
N ASN A 552 -12.78 -1.44 4.86
CA ASN A 552 -12.96 -1.82 3.45
C ASN A 552 -11.95 -2.86 2.94
N ALA A 553 -10.84 -3.04 3.63
CA ALA A 553 -9.78 -3.96 3.24
C ALA A 553 -9.85 -5.30 4.00
N VAL A 554 -10.71 -5.39 5.02
CA VAL A 554 -10.92 -6.58 5.85
C VAL A 554 -12.08 -7.40 5.27
N HIS A 555 -11.94 -8.72 5.32
CA HIS A 555 -13.01 -9.64 4.92
C HIS A 555 -14.32 -9.37 5.69
N SER A 556 -15.47 -9.45 5.01
CA SER A 556 -16.79 -9.14 5.59
C SER A 556 -17.07 -9.88 6.90
N ASP A 557 -16.72 -11.16 6.93
CA ASP A 557 -17.01 -12.05 8.05
C ASP A 557 -16.07 -11.84 9.25
N LEU A 558 -15.15 -10.88 9.17
CA LEU A 558 -14.23 -10.52 10.25
C LEU A 558 -14.48 -9.11 10.80
N LYS A 559 -15.45 -8.37 10.24
CA LYS A 559 -15.75 -7.00 10.67
C LYS A 559 -16.17 -6.93 12.14
N ASP A 560 -16.84 -7.96 12.64
CA ASP A 560 -17.23 -8.12 14.05
C ASP A 560 -16.04 -8.34 15.01
N HIS A 561 -14.84 -8.59 14.48
CA HIS A 561 -13.61 -8.73 15.27
C HIS A 561 -12.72 -7.48 15.19
N MET A 562 -13.20 -6.41 14.55
CA MET A 562 -12.56 -5.10 14.59
C MET A 562 -12.96 -4.36 15.88
N VAL A 563 -12.34 -3.20 16.13
CA VAL A 563 -12.56 -2.41 17.35
C VAL A 563 -13.21 -1.06 17.08
N ASP A 564 -13.56 -0.77 15.83
CA ASP A 564 -14.13 0.49 15.37
C ASP A 564 -15.48 0.83 16.03
N ASP A 565 -16.20 -0.17 16.55
CA ASP A 565 -17.47 0.01 17.26
C ASP A 565 -17.30 0.45 18.72
N LEU A 566 -16.10 0.31 19.30
CA LEU A 566 -15.83 0.68 20.68
C LEU A 566 -15.74 2.19 20.83
N ARG A 567 -16.51 2.74 21.77
CA ARG A 567 -16.69 4.20 21.93
C ARG A 567 -15.99 4.78 23.13
N THR A 568 -15.38 3.96 23.98
CA THR A 568 -14.59 4.42 25.14
C THR A 568 -13.16 3.84 25.16
N VAL A 569 -12.20 4.62 25.67
CA VAL A 569 -10.81 4.21 25.89
C VAL A 569 -10.75 3.06 26.89
N GLN A 570 -11.64 3.07 27.90
CA GLN A 570 -11.75 1.99 28.88
C GLN A 570 -12.21 0.68 28.23
N ASP A 571 -13.18 0.72 27.31
CA ASP A 571 -13.64 -0.47 26.59
C ASP A 571 -12.56 -0.99 25.63
N LEU A 572 -11.84 -0.09 24.95
CA LEU A 572 -10.68 -0.44 24.12
C LEU A 572 -9.59 -1.10 24.95
N GLU A 573 -9.23 -0.51 26.09
CA GLU A 573 -8.25 -1.07 27.00
C GLU A 573 -8.67 -2.44 27.53
N ALA A 574 -9.93 -2.59 27.95
CA ALA A 574 -10.48 -3.87 28.38
C ALA A 574 -10.44 -4.93 27.26
N ARG A 575 -10.86 -4.57 26.04
CA ARG A 575 -10.83 -5.48 24.88
C ARG A 575 -9.40 -5.88 24.53
N MET A 576 -8.50 -4.92 24.47
CA MET A 576 -7.11 -5.17 24.14
C MET A 576 -6.44 -6.02 25.22
N ASN A 577 -6.70 -5.79 26.51
CA ASN A 577 -6.08 -6.55 27.60
C ASN A 577 -6.63 -7.98 27.77
N THR A 578 -7.85 -8.25 27.32
CA THR A 578 -8.46 -9.58 27.39
C THR A 578 -8.07 -10.49 26.23
N VAL A 579 -7.73 -9.91 25.08
CA VAL A 579 -7.43 -10.67 23.87
C VAL A 579 -5.95 -11.02 23.77
N ASN A 580 -5.68 -12.30 23.52
CA ASN A 580 -4.33 -12.81 23.33
C ASN A 580 -3.85 -12.78 21.87
N VAL A 581 -4.74 -12.67 20.88
CA VAL A 581 -4.36 -12.61 19.46
C VAL A 581 -4.74 -11.28 18.86
N ILE A 582 -3.74 -10.51 18.43
CA ILE A 582 -3.96 -9.28 17.65
C ILE A 582 -3.39 -9.48 16.25
N ALA A 583 -4.19 -9.18 15.23
CA ALA A 583 -3.86 -9.41 13.85
C ALA A 583 -3.87 -8.12 13.02
N VAL A 584 -2.81 -7.89 12.26
CA VAL A 584 -2.60 -6.67 11.46
C VAL A 584 -1.65 -6.96 10.29
N THR A 585 -1.67 -6.18 9.22
CA THR A 585 -0.65 -6.31 8.16
C THR A 585 0.70 -5.74 8.60
N CYS A 586 1.81 -6.19 8.01
CA CYS A 586 3.15 -5.69 8.37
C CYS A 586 3.32 -4.17 8.15
N LEU A 587 2.58 -3.57 7.21
CA LEU A 587 2.54 -2.13 7.00
C LEU A 587 1.57 -1.40 7.95
N GLY A 588 0.62 -2.11 8.55
CA GLY A 588 -0.35 -1.58 9.51
C GLY A 588 0.14 -1.59 10.96
N VAL A 589 1.34 -2.10 11.24
CA VAL A 589 1.90 -2.22 12.60
C VAL A 589 2.22 -0.87 13.29
N SER A 590 2.03 0.24 12.57
CA SER A 590 2.05 1.60 13.12
C SER A 590 0.72 1.99 13.78
N HIS A 591 -0.27 1.09 13.85
CA HIS A 591 -1.56 1.34 14.48
C HIS A 591 -1.39 1.86 15.93
N PRO A 592 -2.10 2.93 16.34
CA PRO A 592 -1.96 3.53 17.67
C PRO A 592 -2.14 2.53 18.82
N LEU A 593 -3.09 1.60 18.68
CA LEU A 593 -3.38 0.54 19.66
C LEU A 593 -2.22 -0.46 19.92
N LEU A 594 -1.15 -0.42 19.14
CA LEU A 594 0.02 -1.29 19.32
C LEU A 594 1.19 -0.60 20.04
N ILE A 595 1.24 0.75 20.08
CA ILE A 595 2.44 1.52 20.45
C ILE A 595 3.04 1.11 21.80
N ASN A 596 2.20 0.78 22.79
CA ASN A 596 2.62 0.46 24.14
C ASN A 596 2.50 -1.03 24.49
N ARG A 597 2.46 -1.92 23.49
CA ARG A 597 2.25 -3.35 23.70
C ARG A 597 3.47 -4.18 23.30
N LYS A 598 3.74 -5.23 24.07
CA LYS A 598 4.65 -6.31 23.73
C LYS A 598 3.89 -7.62 23.69
N PHE A 599 4.36 -8.54 22.87
CA PHE A 599 3.79 -9.87 22.70
C PHE A 599 4.86 -10.91 22.99
N ASP A 600 4.43 -12.06 23.47
CA ASP A 600 5.33 -13.20 23.71
C ASP A 600 5.90 -13.72 22.40
N ILE A 601 5.12 -13.64 21.31
CA ILE A 601 5.53 -14.12 19.99
C ILE A 601 4.89 -13.33 18.84
N CYS A 602 5.67 -13.04 17.81
CA CYS A 602 5.19 -12.49 16.54
C CYS A 602 5.23 -13.56 15.44
N ILE A 603 4.11 -13.79 14.76
CA ILE A 603 4.02 -14.71 13.62
C ILE A 603 3.84 -13.88 12.34
N VAL A 604 4.72 -14.08 11.37
CA VAL A 604 4.68 -13.38 10.08
C VAL A 604 4.47 -14.39 8.95
N ASP A 605 3.27 -14.42 8.37
CA ASP A 605 2.98 -15.22 7.16
C ASP A 605 3.39 -14.49 5.88
N GLU A 606 3.66 -15.25 4.83
CA GLU A 606 4.20 -14.78 3.56
C GLU A 606 5.52 -13.99 3.71
N ALA A 607 6.32 -14.30 4.73
CA ALA A 607 7.57 -13.62 5.04
C ALA A 607 8.62 -13.69 3.91
N GLY A 608 8.46 -14.63 2.96
CA GLY A 608 9.28 -14.72 1.74
C GLY A 608 9.07 -13.55 0.77
N GLN A 609 7.90 -12.90 0.82
CA GLN A 609 7.49 -11.79 -0.07
C GLN A 609 7.70 -10.40 0.54
N ILE A 610 8.18 -10.32 1.79
CA ILE A 610 8.31 -9.07 2.53
C ILE A 610 9.77 -8.63 2.52
N THR A 611 10.04 -7.36 2.20
CA THR A 611 11.39 -6.80 2.31
C THR A 611 11.82 -6.82 3.78
N LEU A 612 13.12 -7.00 4.03
CA LEU A 612 13.63 -7.04 5.41
C LEU A 612 13.19 -5.81 6.23
N PRO A 613 13.31 -4.56 5.75
CA PRO A 613 12.91 -3.39 6.53
C PRO A 613 11.42 -3.34 6.88
N VAL A 614 10.53 -3.83 6.01
CA VAL A 614 9.09 -3.91 6.34
C VAL A 614 8.84 -4.96 7.43
N CYS A 615 9.49 -6.12 7.34
CA CYS A 615 9.34 -7.20 8.32
C CYS A 615 9.77 -6.76 9.74
N LEU A 616 10.85 -5.96 9.85
CA LEU A 616 11.34 -5.43 11.13
C LEU A 616 10.27 -4.67 11.94
N GLY A 617 9.32 -4.01 11.26
CA GLY A 617 8.25 -3.26 11.91
C GLY A 617 7.32 -4.14 12.76
N ALA A 618 7.05 -5.37 12.31
CA ALA A 618 6.25 -6.34 13.08
C ALA A 618 7.08 -6.98 14.20
N LEU A 619 8.36 -7.24 13.95
CA LEU A 619 9.23 -7.92 14.91
C LEU A 619 9.58 -7.05 16.13
N ARG A 620 9.49 -5.72 16.05
CA ARG A 620 9.77 -4.85 17.21
C ARG A 620 8.85 -5.11 18.42
N PHE A 621 7.71 -5.77 18.20
CA PHE A 621 6.70 -6.02 19.22
C PHE A 621 6.90 -7.33 19.97
N ALA A 622 7.80 -8.21 19.54
CA ALA A 622 8.07 -9.47 20.20
C ALA A 622 9.54 -9.88 20.06
N ASP A 623 10.08 -10.40 21.16
CA ASP A 623 11.46 -10.90 21.24
C ASP A 623 11.59 -12.28 20.58
N LYS A 624 10.49 -13.05 20.54
CA LYS A 624 10.40 -14.31 19.81
C LYS A 624 9.56 -14.16 18.55
N PHE A 625 9.96 -14.82 17.46
CA PHE A 625 9.19 -14.75 16.22
C PHE A 625 9.19 -16.01 15.37
N VAL A 626 8.14 -16.17 14.58
CA VAL A 626 7.99 -17.24 13.59
C VAL A 626 7.81 -16.60 12.23
N LEU A 627 8.71 -16.90 11.30
CA LEU A 627 8.54 -16.50 9.90
C LEU A 627 8.01 -17.71 9.13
N VAL A 628 6.87 -17.54 8.49
CA VAL A 628 6.26 -18.56 7.63
C VAL A 628 6.29 -18.07 6.20
N GLY A 629 6.77 -18.91 5.28
CA GLY A 629 6.88 -18.50 3.90
C GLY A 629 7.60 -19.51 3.02
N ASP A 630 7.88 -19.09 1.80
CA ASP A 630 8.58 -19.87 0.81
C ASP A 630 9.46 -18.96 -0.05
N HIS A 631 10.76 -18.93 0.24
CA HIS A 631 11.73 -18.13 -0.52
C HIS A 631 12.01 -18.70 -1.92
N TYR A 632 11.41 -19.84 -2.29
CA TYR A 632 11.42 -20.34 -3.67
C TYR A 632 10.24 -19.81 -4.50
N GLN A 633 9.25 -19.15 -3.89
CA GLN A 633 8.19 -18.40 -4.59
C GLN A 633 8.60 -16.94 -4.80
N LEU A 634 7.66 -16.07 -5.17
CA LEU A 634 8.00 -14.68 -5.54
C LEU A 634 8.72 -13.95 -4.41
N PRO A 635 9.88 -13.32 -4.69
CA PRO A 635 10.56 -12.47 -3.71
C PRO A 635 9.80 -11.14 -3.53
N PRO A 636 10.20 -10.29 -2.58
CA PRO A 636 9.66 -8.95 -2.45
C PRO A 636 9.80 -8.17 -3.76
N LEU A 637 8.75 -7.41 -4.11
CA LEU A 637 8.75 -6.57 -5.30
C LEU A 637 9.66 -5.36 -5.08
N VAL A 638 10.69 -5.24 -5.91
CA VAL A 638 11.63 -4.12 -5.95
C VAL A 638 11.66 -3.58 -7.37
N ARG A 639 11.36 -2.29 -7.53
CA ARG A 639 11.26 -1.65 -8.85
C ARG A 639 12.64 -1.32 -9.39
N ASN A 640 13.50 -0.76 -8.54
CA ASN A 640 14.83 -0.36 -8.94
C ASN A 640 15.72 -1.60 -9.14
N VAL A 641 16.24 -1.75 -10.35
CA VAL A 641 17.04 -2.92 -10.75
C VAL A 641 18.32 -3.02 -9.93
N GLU A 642 19.00 -1.90 -9.68
CA GLU A 642 20.23 -1.89 -8.88
C GLU A 642 19.95 -2.26 -7.42
N ALA A 643 18.92 -1.68 -6.80
CA ALA A 643 18.52 -2.01 -5.44
C ALA A 643 18.19 -3.50 -5.29
N ARG A 644 17.47 -4.05 -6.27
CA ARG A 644 17.10 -5.47 -6.32
C ARG A 644 18.34 -6.35 -6.39
N ASP A 645 19.22 -6.07 -7.35
CA ASP A 645 20.40 -6.89 -7.64
C ASP A 645 21.44 -6.80 -6.51
N ARG A 646 21.50 -5.67 -5.78
CA ARG A 646 22.30 -5.50 -4.57
C ARG A 646 21.70 -6.16 -3.33
N GLY A 647 20.43 -6.58 -3.34
CA GLY A 647 19.86 -7.44 -2.30
C GLY A 647 18.59 -6.94 -1.60
N LEU A 648 17.95 -5.85 -2.06
CA LEU A 648 16.70 -5.37 -1.42
C LEU A 648 15.55 -6.40 -1.52
N ALA A 649 15.60 -7.27 -2.53
CA ALA A 649 14.67 -8.39 -2.72
C ALA A 649 15.06 -9.65 -1.91
N VAL A 650 16.09 -9.59 -1.07
CA VAL A 650 16.40 -10.66 -0.12
C VAL A 650 15.52 -10.45 1.12
N SER A 651 14.48 -11.26 1.25
CA SER A 651 13.61 -11.24 2.43
C SER A 651 14.34 -11.70 3.69
N LEU A 652 13.83 -11.28 4.85
CA LEU A 652 14.37 -11.73 6.14
C LEU A 652 14.31 -13.25 6.28
N PHE A 653 13.22 -13.88 5.80
CA PHE A 653 13.09 -15.33 5.77
C PHE A 653 14.26 -15.98 5.02
N ARG A 654 14.58 -15.49 3.82
CA ARG A 654 15.68 -16.03 3.02
C ARG A 654 17.02 -15.85 3.72
N ARG A 655 17.32 -14.63 4.19
CA ARG A 655 18.57 -14.31 4.90
C ARG A 655 18.82 -15.26 6.08
N LEU A 656 17.82 -15.42 6.96
CA LEU A 656 17.94 -16.29 8.14
C LEU A 656 17.96 -17.78 7.77
N SER A 657 17.28 -18.18 6.69
CA SER A 657 17.28 -19.57 6.22
C SER A 657 18.63 -20.01 5.66
N GLU A 658 19.34 -19.11 4.98
CA GLU A 658 20.69 -19.35 4.45
C GLU A 658 21.72 -19.35 5.58
N ALA A 659 21.61 -18.42 6.54
CA ALA A 659 22.52 -18.33 7.68
C ALA A 659 22.34 -19.48 8.69
N HIS A 660 21.10 -19.90 8.93
CA HIS A 660 20.77 -20.87 9.97
C HIS A 660 19.79 -21.95 9.48
N PRO A 661 20.22 -22.89 8.61
CA PRO A 661 19.36 -23.95 8.07
C PRO A 661 18.71 -24.82 9.15
N GLN A 662 19.36 -24.96 10.32
CA GLN A 662 18.85 -25.68 11.48
C GLN A 662 17.61 -25.04 12.11
N SER A 663 17.28 -23.78 11.79
CA SER A 663 16.05 -23.11 12.25
C SER A 663 14.82 -23.46 11.41
N ILE A 664 15.02 -24.08 10.24
CA ILE A 664 13.96 -24.38 9.28
C ILE A 664 13.14 -25.60 9.73
N ALA A 665 11.83 -25.48 9.71
CA ALA A 665 10.86 -26.58 9.70
C ALA A 665 10.20 -26.62 8.32
N ALA A 666 10.59 -27.60 7.50
CA ALA A 666 10.07 -27.73 6.14
C ALA A 666 8.79 -28.58 6.11
N LEU A 667 7.73 -28.04 5.54
CA LEU A 667 6.51 -28.77 5.23
C LEU A 667 6.67 -29.44 3.86
N GLN A 668 6.56 -30.76 3.79
CA GLN A 668 6.85 -31.53 2.58
C GLN A 668 5.62 -32.23 2.00
N CYS A 669 4.67 -32.62 2.85
CA CYS A 669 3.40 -33.21 2.43
C CYS A 669 2.44 -32.13 1.86
N GLN A 670 2.11 -32.23 0.57
CA GLN A 670 1.23 -31.29 -0.15
C GLN A 670 -0.10 -31.93 -0.57
N TYR A 671 -1.17 -31.14 -0.55
CA TYR A 671 -2.56 -31.59 -0.78
C TYR A 671 -3.22 -30.88 -1.97
N ARG A 672 -2.42 -30.33 -2.90
CA ARG A 672 -2.91 -29.56 -4.05
C ARG A 672 -2.67 -30.30 -5.37
N MET A 673 -1.41 -30.53 -5.72
CA MET A 673 -0.98 -30.95 -7.05
C MET A 673 -1.04 -32.47 -7.19
N SER A 674 -1.50 -32.96 -8.35
CA SER A 674 -1.35 -34.34 -8.75
C SER A 674 0.13 -34.73 -8.91
N ALA A 675 0.41 -36.03 -8.89
CA ALA A 675 1.78 -36.53 -8.87
C ALA A 675 2.61 -36.03 -10.07
N GLY A 676 2.02 -35.98 -11.26
CA GLY A 676 2.70 -35.49 -12.47
C GLY A 676 3.03 -33.99 -12.42
N ILE A 677 2.13 -33.16 -11.88
CA ILE A 677 2.39 -31.72 -11.71
C ILE A 677 3.44 -31.49 -10.61
N MET A 678 3.31 -32.20 -9.48
CA MET A 678 4.28 -32.12 -8.38
C MET A 678 5.68 -32.53 -8.83
N LYS A 679 5.79 -33.55 -9.69
CA LYS A 679 7.07 -34.01 -10.27
C LYS A 679 7.79 -32.87 -11.00
N LEU A 680 7.08 -32.06 -11.78
CA LEU A 680 7.67 -30.90 -12.46
C LEU A 680 8.33 -29.94 -11.47
N CYS A 681 7.61 -29.51 -10.44
CA CYS A 681 8.15 -28.58 -9.43
C CYS A 681 9.30 -29.19 -8.62
N ASN A 682 9.23 -30.48 -8.32
CA ASN A 682 10.28 -31.20 -7.61
C ASN A 682 11.58 -31.27 -8.41
N THR A 683 11.50 -31.60 -9.70
CA THR A 683 12.68 -31.65 -10.57
C THR A 683 13.27 -30.26 -10.78
N LEU A 684 12.43 -29.24 -10.93
CA LEU A 684 12.87 -27.89 -11.26
C LEU A 684 13.45 -27.11 -10.06
N ILE A 685 12.85 -27.28 -8.87
CA ILE A 685 13.02 -26.30 -7.77
C ILE A 685 13.19 -26.99 -6.42
N TYR A 686 12.29 -27.90 -6.05
CA TYR A 686 12.24 -28.40 -4.68
C TYR A 686 13.15 -29.61 -4.41
N GLY A 687 13.88 -30.13 -5.40
CA GLY A 687 14.85 -31.21 -5.21
C GLY A 687 14.23 -32.48 -4.62
N ASN A 688 13.07 -32.88 -5.13
CA ASN A 688 12.29 -34.04 -4.65
C ASN A 688 11.82 -33.96 -3.18
N ARG A 689 11.79 -32.77 -2.56
CA ARG A 689 11.30 -32.58 -1.19
C ARG A 689 9.78 -32.69 -1.06
N LEU A 690 8.99 -32.35 -2.08
CA LEU A 690 7.52 -32.42 -2.03
C LEU A 690 7.00 -33.85 -2.19
N ARG A 691 5.97 -34.20 -1.42
CA ARG A 691 5.27 -35.49 -1.46
C ARG A 691 3.75 -35.29 -1.45
N CYS A 692 3.01 -36.09 -2.22
CA CYS A 692 1.55 -36.03 -2.18
C CYS A 692 1.06 -36.53 -0.81
N GLY A 693 0.21 -35.74 -0.14
CA GLY A 693 -0.32 -36.05 1.18
C GLY A 693 -1.38 -37.16 1.18
N SER A 694 -1.89 -37.56 0.01
CA SER A 694 -2.79 -38.71 -0.13
C SER A 694 -2.74 -39.31 -1.54
N HIS A 695 -3.19 -40.56 -1.66
CA HIS A 695 -3.35 -41.25 -2.94
C HIS A 695 -4.37 -40.56 -3.86
N ASN A 696 -5.41 -39.95 -3.28
CA ASN A 696 -6.44 -39.22 -4.03
C ASN A 696 -5.87 -37.95 -4.68
N VAL A 697 -5.01 -37.23 -3.96
CA VAL A 697 -4.29 -36.07 -4.52
C VAL A 697 -3.34 -36.55 -5.62
N ALA A 698 -2.54 -37.58 -5.35
CA ALA A 698 -1.56 -38.10 -6.30
C ALA A 698 -2.17 -38.48 -7.66
N ASN A 699 -3.34 -39.13 -7.64
CA ASN A 699 -4.05 -39.58 -8.84
C ASN A 699 -5.17 -38.64 -9.28
N GLY A 700 -5.18 -37.38 -8.80
CA GLY A 700 -6.20 -36.41 -9.17
C GLY A 700 -6.19 -36.10 -10.66
N GLN A 701 -7.34 -36.28 -11.32
CA GLN A 701 -7.55 -36.02 -12.75
C GLN A 701 -8.81 -35.18 -12.97
N LEU A 702 -8.83 -34.37 -14.03
CA LEU A 702 -10.05 -33.66 -14.41
C LEU A 702 -11.15 -34.66 -14.75
N ILE A 703 -12.35 -34.37 -14.27
CA ILE A 703 -13.55 -35.16 -14.52
C ILE A 703 -14.33 -34.47 -15.63
N TYR A 704 -14.74 -35.25 -16.63
CA TYR A 704 -15.56 -34.77 -17.75
C TYR A 704 -16.92 -35.47 -17.71
N ASN A 705 -17.96 -34.71 -18.04
CA ASN A 705 -19.34 -35.22 -18.10
C ASN A 705 -19.65 -35.87 -19.46
N THR A 706 -18.81 -35.63 -20.47
CA THR A 706 -18.99 -36.13 -21.84
C THR A 706 -17.72 -36.83 -22.34
N CYS A 707 -17.87 -37.65 -23.39
CA CYS A 707 -16.77 -38.43 -23.94
C CYS A 707 -15.76 -37.55 -24.69
N ILE A 708 -14.47 -37.66 -24.31
CA ILE A 708 -13.39 -36.91 -24.96
C ILE A 708 -13.13 -37.35 -26.41
N SER A 709 -13.60 -38.53 -26.81
CA SER A 709 -13.46 -39.08 -28.17
C SER A 709 -14.04 -38.18 -29.27
N ASP A 710 -15.03 -37.38 -28.91
CA ASP A 710 -15.79 -36.54 -29.84
C ASP A 710 -15.15 -35.16 -30.01
N VAL A 711 -14.11 -34.86 -29.23
CA VAL A 711 -13.36 -33.61 -29.33
C VAL A 711 -12.63 -33.55 -30.68
N ARG A 712 -12.84 -32.45 -31.38
CA ARG A 712 -12.16 -32.11 -32.64
C ARG A 712 -11.62 -30.69 -32.55
N PRO A 713 -10.46 -30.41 -33.15
CA PRO A 713 -9.50 -31.32 -33.82
C PRO A 713 -8.76 -32.29 -32.87
N SER A 714 -8.12 -33.33 -33.42
CA SER A 714 -7.45 -34.39 -32.65
C SER A 714 -6.34 -33.92 -31.70
N TRP A 715 -5.70 -32.79 -31.99
CA TRP A 715 -4.71 -32.20 -31.07
C TRP A 715 -5.37 -31.71 -29.78
N LEU A 716 -6.60 -31.15 -29.83
CA LEU A 716 -7.34 -30.75 -28.62
C LEU A 716 -7.69 -31.96 -27.76
N GLN A 717 -8.08 -33.07 -28.38
CA GLN A 717 -8.35 -34.32 -27.66
C GLN A 717 -7.12 -34.76 -26.85
N LYS A 718 -5.92 -34.74 -27.46
CA LYS A 718 -4.66 -35.05 -26.77
C LYS A 718 -4.34 -34.06 -25.65
N VAL A 719 -4.57 -32.77 -25.88
CA VAL A 719 -4.35 -31.72 -24.86
C VAL A 719 -5.25 -31.94 -23.65
N LEU A 720 -6.49 -32.33 -23.90
CA LEU A 720 -7.52 -32.48 -22.87
C LEU A 720 -7.51 -33.85 -22.20
N ASP A 721 -6.71 -34.81 -22.66
CA ASP A 721 -6.61 -36.15 -22.06
C ASP A 721 -6.39 -36.06 -20.53
N PRO A 722 -7.30 -36.59 -19.69
CA PRO A 722 -7.20 -36.45 -18.24
C PRO A 722 -6.05 -37.26 -17.64
N LEU A 723 -5.52 -38.26 -18.36
CA LEU A 723 -4.35 -39.03 -17.93
C LEU A 723 -3.06 -38.19 -17.97
N ASN A 724 -3.03 -37.16 -18.83
CA ASN A 724 -1.90 -36.24 -18.94
C ASN A 724 -2.13 -35.03 -18.04
N SER A 725 -1.62 -35.09 -16.80
CA SER A 725 -1.75 -34.01 -15.82
C SER A 725 -1.02 -32.73 -16.22
N ALA A 726 0.00 -32.81 -17.07
CA ALA A 726 0.73 -31.65 -17.59
C ALA A 726 0.97 -31.78 -19.09
N VAL A 727 0.64 -30.72 -19.84
CA VAL A 727 0.71 -30.69 -21.30
C VAL A 727 1.40 -29.41 -21.76
N PHE A 728 2.28 -29.51 -22.74
CA PHE A 728 2.88 -28.38 -23.44
C PHE A 728 2.39 -28.33 -24.89
N VAL A 729 1.63 -27.29 -25.20
CA VAL A 729 1.08 -27.00 -26.52
C VAL A 729 2.09 -26.15 -27.29
N ASN A 730 2.81 -26.77 -28.20
CA ASN A 730 3.85 -26.12 -28.98
C ASN A 730 3.27 -25.36 -30.18
N THR A 731 3.57 -24.07 -30.24
CA THR A 731 3.10 -23.17 -31.30
C THR A 731 4.11 -22.97 -32.43
N ASP A 732 5.29 -23.60 -32.39
CA ASP A 732 6.38 -23.39 -33.35
C ASP A 732 6.03 -23.67 -34.82
N MET A 733 5.07 -24.56 -35.05
CA MET A 733 4.62 -24.88 -36.41
C MET A 733 3.72 -23.78 -36.96
N LEU A 734 3.02 -23.04 -36.09
CA LEU A 734 2.11 -21.96 -36.45
C LEU A 734 2.87 -20.65 -36.64
N ASN A 735 2.29 -19.72 -37.42
CA ASN A 735 2.76 -18.34 -37.47
C ASN A 735 2.33 -17.53 -36.21
N ALA A 736 2.64 -18.04 -35.02
CA ALA A 736 2.27 -17.48 -33.73
C ALA A 736 3.28 -16.41 -33.26
N LEU A 737 3.46 -15.35 -34.06
CA LEU A 737 4.43 -14.29 -33.74
C LEU A 737 3.92 -13.38 -32.62
N GLU A 738 4.81 -13.08 -31.67
CA GLU A 738 4.54 -12.10 -30.62
C GLU A 738 4.54 -10.68 -31.21
N VAL A 739 3.69 -9.82 -30.66
CA VAL A 739 3.76 -8.37 -30.88
C VAL A 739 4.38 -7.77 -29.64
N SER A 740 5.54 -7.12 -29.79
CA SER A 740 6.28 -6.50 -28.70
C SER A 740 6.59 -5.03 -28.99
N SER A 741 6.17 -4.13 -28.09
CA SER A 741 6.56 -2.72 -28.02
C SER A 741 7.12 -2.39 -26.62
N ARG A 742 7.50 -1.14 -26.34
CA ARG A 742 8.14 -0.73 -25.06
C ARG A 742 7.36 -1.15 -23.80
N SER A 743 6.03 -1.24 -23.86
CA SER A 743 5.18 -1.62 -22.72
C SER A 743 4.11 -2.67 -23.05
N THR A 744 4.00 -3.09 -24.31
CA THR A 744 2.98 -4.04 -24.75
C THR A 744 3.65 -5.31 -25.28
N THR A 745 3.27 -6.46 -24.74
CA THR A 745 3.72 -7.77 -25.23
C THR A 745 2.54 -8.73 -25.17
N TYR A 746 2.15 -9.27 -26.32
CA TYR A 746 1.03 -10.20 -26.44
C TYR A 746 1.18 -11.09 -27.68
N ASN A 747 0.44 -12.20 -27.70
CA ASN A 747 0.41 -13.16 -28.80
C ASN A 747 -1.05 -13.57 -29.05
N MET A 748 -1.62 -13.06 -30.14
CA MET A 748 -3.02 -13.31 -30.48
C MET A 748 -3.31 -14.79 -30.76
N THR A 749 -2.37 -15.49 -31.40
CA THR A 749 -2.54 -16.91 -31.72
C THR A 749 -2.61 -17.74 -30.44
N GLU A 750 -1.73 -17.47 -29.47
CA GLU A 750 -1.82 -18.10 -28.14
C GLU A 750 -3.13 -17.76 -27.42
N ALA A 751 -3.58 -16.49 -27.48
CA ALA A 751 -4.84 -16.08 -26.85
C ALA A 751 -6.04 -16.84 -27.44
N THR A 752 -6.07 -17.01 -28.76
CA THR A 752 -7.09 -17.81 -29.45
C THR A 752 -7.03 -19.29 -29.03
N ILE A 753 -5.83 -19.88 -28.95
CA ILE A 753 -5.65 -21.28 -28.50
C ILE A 753 -6.18 -21.46 -27.07
N VAL A 754 -5.86 -20.53 -26.16
CA VAL A 754 -6.37 -20.55 -24.79
C VAL A 754 -7.91 -20.55 -24.77
N VAL A 755 -8.55 -19.69 -25.56
CA VAL A 755 -10.02 -19.61 -25.64
C VAL A 755 -10.63 -20.87 -26.28
N MET A 756 -9.97 -21.47 -27.28
CA MET A 756 -10.41 -22.74 -27.87
C MET A 756 -10.40 -23.87 -26.83
N ILE A 757 -9.31 -23.99 -26.07
CA ILE A 757 -9.18 -24.98 -24.99
C ILE A 757 -10.23 -24.74 -23.90
N LEU A 758 -10.43 -23.48 -23.49
CA LEU A 758 -11.45 -23.10 -22.50
C LEU A 758 -12.86 -23.51 -22.94
N LYS A 759 -13.23 -23.19 -24.19
CA LYS A 759 -14.55 -23.56 -24.73
C LYS A 759 -14.76 -25.07 -24.75
N GLN A 760 -13.72 -25.82 -25.10
CA GLN A 760 -13.80 -27.28 -25.10
C GLN A 760 -13.89 -27.85 -23.68
N LEU A 761 -13.16 -27.31 -22.71
CA LEU A 761 -13.29 -27.69 -21.29
C LEU A 761 -14.71 -27.46 -20.77
N LYS A 762 -15.32 -26.31 -21.12
CA LYS A 762 -16.71 -25.98 -20.79
C LYS A 762 -17.69 -26.98 -21.42
N GLN A 763 -17.51 -27.33 -22.69
CA GLN A 763 -18.32 -28.36 -23.36
C GLN A 763 -18.15 -29.76 -22.76
N LEU A 764 -16.99 -30.06 -22.19
CA LEU A 764 -16.72 -31.28 -21.44
C LEU A 764 -17.31 -31.26 -20.01
N GLY A 765 -17.94 -30.16 -19.60
CA GLY A 765 -18.61 -30.03 -18.31
C GLY A 765 -17.73 -29.54 -17.16
N VAL A 766 -16.54 -29.00 -17.43
CA VAL A 766 -15.70 -28.39 -16.41
C VAL A 766 -16.24 -27.00 -16.05
N ASP A 767 -16.47 -26.76 -14.76
CA ASP A 767 -16.95 -25.47 -14.25
C ASP A 767 -15.88 -24.38 -14.47
N LEU A 768 -16.30 -23.19 -14.92
CA LEU A 768 -15.39 -22.06 -15.15
C LEU A 768 -14.70 -21.62 -13.86
N LYS A 769 -15.34 -21.77 -12.70
CA LYS A 769 -14.74 -21.44 -11.41
C LYS A 769 -13.54 -22.32 -11.08
N ASP A 770 -13.45 -23.50 -11.68
CA ASP A 770 -12.40 -24.48 -11.48
C ASP A 770 -11.24 -24.32 -12.48
N ILE A 771 -11.33 -23.33 -13.37
CA ILE A 771 -10.32 -23.02 -14.38
C ILE A 771 -9.65 -21.68 -14.04
N GLY A 772 -8.33 -21.63 -14.18
CA GLY A 772 -7.53 -20.40 -14.08
C GLY A 772 -6.73 -20.16 -15.35
N ILE A 773 -6.65 -18.90 -15.79
CA ILE A 773 -5.80 -18.51 -16.93
C ILE A 773 -4.73 -17.54 -16.44
N ILE A 774 -3.47 -17.86 -16.75
CA ILE A 774 -2.31 -17.11 -16.28
C ILE A 774 -1.42 -16.73 -17.47
N SER A 775 -0.84 -15.53 -17.43
CA SER A 775 0.21 -15.13 -18.36
C SER A 775 1.21 -14.17 -17.68
N PRO A 776 2.50 -14.14 -18.07
CA PRO A 776 3.46 -13.18 -17.51
C PRO A 776 3.14 -11.72 -17.85
N TYR A 777 2.37 -11.47 -18.92
CA TYR A 777 2.18 -10.13 -19.46
C TYR A 777 0.74 -9.63 -19.27
N ASN A 778 0.61 -8.44 -18.69
CA ASN A 778 -0.68 -7.77 -18.48
C ASN A 778 -1.49 -7.62 -19.78
N TYR A 779 -0.84 -7.26 -20.89
CA TYR A 779 -1.50 -7.09 -22.18
C TYR A 779 -2.04 -8.42 -22.73
N GLN A 780 -1.34 -9.54 -22.55
CA GLN A 780 -1.86 -10.84 -22.94
C GLN A 780 -3.13 -11.20 -22.15
N VAL A 781 -3.10 -10.96 -20.85
CA VAL A 781 -4.26 -11.15 -19.96
C VAL A 781 -5.46 -10.32 -20.45
N GLN A 782 -5.26 -9.07 -20.86
CA GLN A 782 -6.30 -8.23 -21.43
C GLN A 782 -6.82 -8.76 -22.79
N ARG A 783 -5.92 -9.23 -23.67
CA ARG A 783 -6.30 -9.80 -24.96
C ARG A 783 -7.15 -11.05 -24.81
N ILE A 784 -6.79 -11.94 -23.90
CA ILE A 784 -7.60 -13.13 -23.60
C ILE A 784 -8.98 -12.71 -23.09
N ARG A 785 -9.05 -11.74 -22.17
CA ARG A 785 -10.33 -11.22 -21.68
C ARG A 785 -11.23 -10.68 -22.80
N HIS A 786 -10.66 -9.99 -23.79
CA HIS A 786 -11.43 -9.42 -24.91
C HIS A 786 -12.03 -10.47 -25.85
N LEU A 787 -11.57 -11.73 -25.78
CA LEU A 787 -12.09 -12.82 -26.59
C LEU A 787 -13.22 -13.59 -25.90
N LEU A 788 -13.57 -13.25 -24.65
CA LEU A 788 -14.56 -13.93 -23.82
C LEU A 788 -15.82 -13.09 -23.64
N CYS A 789 -16.97 -13.74 -23.40
CA CYS A 789 -18.22 -13.03 -23.13
C CYS A 789 -18.31 -12.54 -21.67
N ALA A 790 -19.27 -11.65 -21.39
CA ALA A 790 -19.44 -11.05 -20.06
C ALA A 790 -19.69 -12.11 -18.96
N ASP A 791 -20.50 -13.13 -19.25
CA ASP A 791 -20.83 -14.19 -18.29
C ASP A 791 -19.60 -15.04 -17.92
N GLU A 792 -18.70 -15.27 -18.89
CA GLU A 792 -17.45 -16.00 -18.65
C GLU A 792 -16.50 -15.18 -17.77
N LEU A 793 -16.40 -13.87 -18.03
CA LEU A 793 -15.54 -12.95 -17.27
C LEU A 793 -16.00 -12.74 -15.83
N ALA A 794 -17.29 -12.93 -15.53
CA ALA A 794 -17.82 -12.81 -14.18
C ALA A 794 -17.34 -13.93 -13.24
N VAL A 795 -17.01 -15.11 -13.79
CA VAL A 795 -16.66 -16.30 -13.00
C VAL A 795 -15.18 -16.69 -13.16
N LEU A 796 -14.60 -16.50 -14.34
CA LEU A 796 -13.28 -17.00 -14.68
C LEU A 796 -12.16 -16.09 -14.13
N GLU A 797 -11.18 -16.71 -13.47
CA GLU A 797 -10.01 -15.98 -12.97
C GLU A 797 -8.90 -15.92 -14.04
N ILE A 798 -8.63 -14.70 -14.53
CA ILE A 798 -7.60 -14.44 -15.56
C ILE A 798 -6.63 -13.39 -15.04
N HIS A 799 -5.42 -13.77 -14.65
CA HIS A 799 -4.49 -12.81 -14.04
C HIS A 799 -3.04 -13.00 -14.52
N THR A 800 -2.19 -12.05 -14.15
CA THR A 800 -0.75 -12.29 -14.22
C THR A 800 -0.31 -13.31 -13.21
N ILE A 801 0.87 -13.90 -13.41
CA ILE A 801 1.48 -14.85 -12.46
C ILE A 801 1.49 -14.26 -11.04
N ASP A 802 1.98 -13.03 -10.92
CA ASP A 802 2.14 -12.30 -9.66
C ASP A 802 0.79 -12.11 -8.94
N ARG A 803 -0.28 -11.74 -9.68
CA ARG A 803 -1.63 -11.57 -9.10
C ARG A 803 -2.37 -12.88 -8.80
N PHE A 804 -1.94 -14.00 -9.38
CA PHE A 804 -2.51 -15.33 -9.11
C PHE A 804 -1.85 -16.03 -7.92
N GLN A 805 -0.88 -15.39 -7.26
CA GLN A 805 -0.23 -15.93 -6.07
C GLN A 805 -1.24 -16.18 -4.94
N GLY A 806 -1.01 -17.25 -4.16
CA GLY A 806 -1.93 -17.70 -3.11
C GLY A 806 -3.15 -18.48 -3.62
N ARG A 807 -3.53 -18.35 -4.90
CA ARG A 807 -4.69 -19.02 -5.50
C ARG A 807 -4.36 -20.39 -6.06
N ASP A 808 -5.38 -21.21 -6.34
CA ASP A 808 -5.26 -22.46 -7.08
C ASP A 808 -6.58 -22.84 -7.78
N LYS A 809 -6.47 -23.69 -8.81
CA LYS A 809 -7.59 -24.16 -9.64
C LYS A 809 -7.41 -25.62 -10.04
N GLU A 810 -8.51 -26.29 -10.36
CA GLU A 810 -8.48 -27.68 -10.84
C GLU A 810 -7.70 -27.79 -12.15
N CYS A 811 -7.92 -26.84 -13.07
CA CYS A 811 -7.18 -26.68 -14.32
C CYS A 811 -6.55 -25.30 -14.42
N VAL A 812 -5.29 -25.21 -14.83
CA VAL A 812 -4.63 -23.93 -15.13
C VAL A 812 -4.07 -23.91 -16.53
N LEU A 813 -4.37 -22.85 -17.27
CA LEU A 813 -3.84 -22.57 -18.60
C LEU A 813 -2.80 -21.44 -18.49
N VAL A 814 -1.61 -21.65 -19.04
CA VAL A 814 -0.52 -20.66 -19.01
C VAL A 814 -0.14 -20.28 -20.44
N SER A 815 -0.30 -19.00 -20.80
CA SER A 815 0.19 -18.45 -22.08
C SER A 815 1.51 -17.71 -21.87
N PHE A 816 2.59 -18.23 -22.46
CA PHE A 816 3.94 -17.69 -22.30
C PHE A 816 4.27 -16.53 -23.24
N VAL A 817 3.49 -16.34 -24.31
CA VAL A 817 3.54 -15.22 -25.26
C VAL A 817 4.75 -15.20 -26.18
N LYS A 818 5.94 -15.46 -25.64
CA LYS A 818 7.22 -15.34 -26.35
C LYS A 818 7.37 -16.40 -27.43
N SER A 819 7.68 -15.93 -28.64
CA SER A 819 7.84 -16.77 -29.84
C SER A 819 9.03 -16.39 -30.73
N SER A 820 9.78 -15.32 -30.40
CA SER A 820 11.00 -14.95 -31.13
C SER A 820 12.30 -15.31 -30.37
N THR A 821 13.29 -15.87 -31.07
CA THR A 821 14.66 -16.10 -30.54
C THR A 821 15.57 -14.87 -30.65
N ARG A 822 15.11 -13.83 -31.36
CA ARG A 822 15.90 -12.64 -31.73
C ARG A 822 15.76 -11.46 -30.76
N SER A 823 14.96 -11.56 -29.70
CA SER A 823 14.88 -10.47 -28.72
C SER A 823 16.22 -10.34 -27.98
N ARG A 824 17.00 -9.30 -28.30
CA ARG A 824 18.29 -8.93 -27.66
C ARG A 824 18.18 -8.50 -26.19
N GLY A 825 17.15 -8.95 -25.49
CA GLY A 825 17.06 -8.94 -24.05
C GLY A 825 16.25 -10.16 -23.68
N SER A 826 16.83 -11.07 -22.90
CA SER A 826 16.02 -12.05 -22.17
C SER A 826 14.90 -11.28 -21.49
N SER A 827 13.64 -11.54 -21.83
CA SER A 827 12.55 -10.88 -21.13
C SER A 827 12.65 -11.28 -19.66
N THR A 828 13.06 -10.34 -18.82
CA THR A 828 13.38 -10.53 -17.40
C THR A 828 12.32 -11.32 -16.63
N LEU A 829 11.05 -11.18 -17.03
CA LEU A 829 9.90 -11.87 -16.43
C LEU A 829 9.92 -13.41 -16.61
N LEU A 830 10.35 -13.92 -17.76
CA LEU A 830 10.37 -15.37 -18.03
C LEU A 830 11.68 -16.04 -17.59
N ALA A 831 12.75 -15.26 -17.46
CA ALA A 831 14.01 -15.72 -16.88
C ALA A 831 13.91 -15.96 -15.37
N ASP A 832 12.93 -15.32 -14.72
CA ASP A 832 12.67 -15.47 -13.29
C ASP A 832 11.99 -16.81 -12.98
N TRP A 833 12.78 -17.75 -12.47
CA TRP A 833 12.32 -19.08 -12.13
C TRP A 833 11.28 -19.09 -11.00
N HIS A 834 11.22 -18.06 -10.14
CA HIS A 834 10.20 -17.97 -9.09
C HIS A 834 8.81 -17.77 -9.69
N ARG A 835 8.69 -16.97 -10.77
CA ARG A 835 7.43 -16.82 -11.52
C ARG A 835 6.99 -18.12 -12.15
N ILE A 836 7.93 -18.85 -12.74
CA ILE A 836 7.65 -20.17 -13.32
C ILE A 836 7.17 -21.15 -12.24
N ASN A 837 7.81 -21.15 -11.06
CA ASN A 837 7.36 -21.92 -9.90
C ASN A 837 5.91 -21.62 -9.53
N VAL A 838 5.59 -20.34 -9.38
CA VAL A 838 4.23 -19.92 -9.03
C VAL A 838 3.25 -20.41 -10.07
N ALA A 839 3.51 -20.16 -11.37
CA ALA A 839 2.63 -20.56 -12.47
C ALA A 839 2.32 -22.07 -12.48
N ILE A 840 3.34 -22.93 -12.31
CA ILE A 840 3.16 -24.39 -12.32
C ILE A 840 2.36 -24.85 -11.09
N THR A 841 2.63 -24.25 -9.92
CA THR A 841 2.08 -24.69 -8.63
C THR A 841 0.64 -24.21 -8.34
N ARG A 842 -0.01 -23.56 -9.32
CA ARG A 842 -1.42 -23.15 -9.22
C ARG A 842 -2.40 -24.25 -9.63
N ALA A 843 -1.95 -25.23 -10.42
CA ALA A 843 -2.79 -26.31 -10.92
C ALA A 843 -2.91 -27.45 -9.91
N LYS A 844 -4.13 -27.96 -9.68
CA LYS A 844 -4.36 -29.17 -8.89
C LYS A 844 -4.28 -30.45 -9.74
N LYS A 845 -5.08 -30.52 -10.80
CA LYS A 845 -5.28 -31.77 -11.57
C LYS A 845 -4.71 -31.69 -12.97
N LYS A 846 -4.85 -30.54 -13.65
CA LYS A 846 -4.35 -30.36 -15.02
C LYS A 846 -3.66 -29.02 -15.22
N LEU A 847 -2.48 -29.06 -15.83
CA LEU A 847 -1.68 -27.91 -16.21
C LEU A 847 -1.49 -27.92 -17.73
N ILE A 848 -1.91 -26.84 -18.40
CA ILE A 848 -1.77 -26.68 -19.84
C ILE A 848 -0.89 -25.46 -20.11
N LEU A 849 0.27 -25.70 -20.70
CA LEU A 849 1.27 -24.70 -21.03
C LEU A 849 1.20 -24.42 -22.53
N ILE A 850 1.11 -23.16 -22.94
CA ILE A 850 1.02 -22.75 -24.35
C ILE A 850 2.17 -21.81 -24.68
N GLY A 851 2.94 -22.13 -25.73
CA GLY A 851 3.98 -21.25 -26.24
C GLY A 851 4.92 -21.89 -27.26
N SER A 852 5.90 -21.11 -27.72
CA SER A 852 6.91 -21.56 -28.68
C SER A 852 8.01 -22.36 -27.99
N ARG A 853 8.16 -23.65 -28.32
CA ARG A 853 9.23 -24.50 -27.78
C ARG A 853 10.60 -23.93 -28.11
N LYS A 854 10.83 -23.48 -29.35
CA LYS A 854 12.10 -22.86 -29.78
C LYS A 854 12.45 -21.61 -28.99
N ALA A 855 11.52 -20.66 -28.83
CA ALA A 855 11.79 -19.42 -28.12
C ALA A 855 12.01 -19.63 -26.62
N LEU A 856 11.14 -20.42 -25.98
CA LEU A 856 11.21 -20.65 -24.54
C LEU A 856 12.42 -21.49 -24.11
N SER A 857 12.90 -22.40 -24.98
CA SER A 857 14.10 -23.22 -24.71
C SER A 857 15.40 -22.41 -24.62
N SER A 858 15.39 -21.12 -24.98
CA SER A 858 16.51 -20.20 -24.72
C SER A 858 16.72 -19.93 -23.22
N THR A 859 15.67 -20.13 -22.40
CA THR A 859 15.72 -19.94 -20.95
C THR A 859 15.93 -21.30 -20.27
N PRO A 860 16.97 -21.47 -19.41
CA PRO A 860 17.31 -22.78 -18.84
C PRO A 860 16.17 -23.48 -18.09
N VAL A 861 15.45 -22.75 -17.22
CA VAL A 861 14.35 -23.34 -16.43
C VAL A 861 13.18 -23.80 -17.31
N LEU A 862 12.84 -23.03 -18.35
CA LEU A 862 11.77 -23.38 -19.29
C LEU A 862 12.17 -24.55 -20.20
N LYS A 863 13.44 -24.60 -20.62
CA LYS A 863 13.97 -25.76 -21.36
C LYS A 863 13.83 -27.04 -20.55
N LEU A 864 14.20 -27.00 -19.27
CA LEU A 864 14.08 -28.15 -18.37
C LEU A 864 12.61 -28.53 -18.14
N LEU A 865 11.72 -27.54 -17.94
CA LEU A 865 10.27 -27.75 -17.83
C LEU A 865 9.72 -28.48 -19.05
N ILE A 866 10.02 -27.99 -20.26
CA ILE A 866 9.54 -28.60 -21.51
C ILE A 866 10.10 -30.01 -21.67
N SER A 867 11.38 -30.24 -21.36
CA SER A 867 11.99 -31.58 -21.39
C SER A 867 11.26 -32.56 -20.47
N GLN A 868 10.92 -32.14 -19.25
CA GLN A 868 10.20 -32.98 -18.29
C GLN A 868 8.76 -33.27 -18.75
N VAL A 869 8.09 -32.30 -19.38
CA VAL A 869 6.77 -32.54 -19.99
C VAL A 869 6.87 -33.50 -21.19
N ASP A 870 7.93 -33.42 -21.97
CA ASP A 870 8.21 -34.32 -23.11
C ASP A 870 8.44 -35.77 -22.63
N GLU A 871 9.20 -35.96 -21.55
CA GLU A 871 9.40 -37.27 -20.89
C GLU A 871 8.08 -37.89 -20.40
N MET A 872 7.12 -37.05 -19.99
CA MET A 872 5.76 -37.47 -19.64
C MET A 872 4.84 -37.64 -20.86
N ARG A 873 5.38 -37.53 -22.09
CA ARG A 873 4.63 -37.58 -23.37
C ARG A 873 3.56 -36.49 -23.50
N GLY A 874 3.73 -35.37 -22.80
CA GLY A 874 2.79 -34.25 -22.76
C GLY A 874 3.05 -33.15 -23.79
N CYS A 875 4.08 -33.26 -24.64
CA CYS A 875 4.35 -32.28 -25.70
C CYS A 875 3.48 -32.54 -26.94
N ILE A 876 2.73 -31.52 -27.37
CA ILE A 876 1.79 -31.61 -28.49
C ILE A 876 2.07 -30.48 -29.48
N ASP A 877 2.48 -30.82 -30.69
CA ASP A 877 2.62 -29.87 -31.79
C ASP A 877 1.27 -29.60 -32.46
N ILE A 878 0.93 -28.32 -32.63
CA ILE A 878 -0.27 -27.95 -33.38
C ILE A 878 0.05 -27.95 -34.89
N PRO A 879 -0.67 -28.72 -35.73
CA PRO A 879 -0.39 -28.81 -37.16
C PRO A 879 -0.74 -27.51 -37.92
N ASN A 880 0.04 -27.18 -38.96
CA ASN A 880 -0.12 -25.95 -39.75
C ASN A 880 -1.46 -25.80 -40.47
N ASN A 881 -2.11 -26.92 -40.83
CA ASN A 881 -3.42 -26.93 -41.49
C ASN A 881 -4.60 -26.80 -40.52
N SER A 882 -4.34 -26.58 -39.23
CA SER A 882 -5.42 -26.28 -38.29
C SER A 882 -5.90 -24.85 -38.58
N ASN A 883 -7.16 -24.74 -39.01
CA ASN A 883 -7.87 -23.50 -39.34
C ASN A 883 -8.08 -22.60 -38.09
N ILE A 884 -7.06 -22.37 -37.25
CA ILE A 884 -7.16 -21.63 -35.97
C ILE A 884 -7.66 -20.19 -36.19
N LEU A 885 -7.33 -19.60 -37.35
CA LEU A 885 -7.76 -18.25 -37.73
C LEU A 885 -9.07 -18.22 -38.53
N SER A 886 -9.49 -19.33 -39.15
CA SER A 886 -10.67 -19.41 -40.03
C SER A 886 -11.86 -20.16 -39.42
N SER A 887 -11.67 -20.94 -38.35
CA SER A 887 -12.75 -21.57 -37.58
C SER A 887 -13.32 -20.60 -36.53
N GLY A 888 -14.17 -19.67 -36.98
CA GLY A 888 -15.31 -19.14 -36.23
C GLY A 888 -15.12 -18.79 -34.75
N LEU A 889 -14.41 -17.69 -34.47
CA LEU A 889 -14.84 -16.79 -33.40
C LEU A 889 -15.71 -15.73 -34.06
N ARG A 890 -17.05 -15.90 -34.05
CA ARG A 890 -17.93 -14.74 -34.14
C ARG A 890 -17.55 -13.85 -32.96
N ILE A 891 -16.79 -12.80 -33.25
CA ILE A 891 -16.42 -11.77 -32.30
C ILE A 891 -17.75 -11.24 -31.77
N CYS A 892 -18.05 -11.50 -30.49
CA CYS A 892 -19.17 -10.87 -29.82
C CYS A 892 -18.77 -9.42 -29.54
N GLY A 893 -18.85 -8.58 -30.57
CA GLY A 893 -18.80 -7.13 -30.50
C GLY A 893 -19.84 -6.60 -31.50
N PRO A 894 -20.47 -5.44 -31.23
CA PRO A 894 -21.45 -4.90 -32.16
C PRO A 894 -20.76 -4.68 -33.52
N GLU A 895 -21.34 -5.27 -34.56
CA GLU A 895 -20.99 -4.91 -35.93
C GLU A 895 -21.30 -3.43 -36.11
N ALA A 896 -20.21 -2.71 -36.30
CA ALA A 896 -20.09 -1.38 -36.82
C ALA A 896 -20.35 -0.15 -35.92
#